data_AF-A0A109FDX6-F1
#
_entry.id   AF-A0A109FDX6-F1
#
_cell.length_a   1.000
_cell.length_b   1.000
_cell.length_c   1.000
_cell.angle_alpha   90.00
_cell.angle_beta   90.00
_cell.angle_gamma   90.00
#
_symmetry.space_group_name_H-M   'P 1'
#
loop_
_entity.id
_entity.type
_entity.pdbx_description
1 polymer ?
#
loop_
_entity_poly.entity_id
_entity_poly.type
_entity_poly.pdbx_seq_one_letter_code
_entity_poly.pdbx_strand_id
1 'polypeptide(L)'
;MTLRFDDQVVIVTGAGGGLGRAYSLFYASRGAHVVVNDLSRENADRVVADIHAAGHPKALANYDSATEGTKIVEQAMREWQRVDVLINNAGILRDKSFKSMTDKEWDIVQEVHVKGAYACTKAVWPIMRKQKYGRIINTASAAGIYGNYDYSAAKMGLIGFAKTLAREGAKYGILANAIAPVAASQMTETIMPPEMLANLSPERIVPLVALLTHSSSTVNGQVFEAGAGWYGQLRWERTKGHVFKTDESFTPAAVRKQWAKINDYTDADHPKDITETDYLGFLEKAKKMPTNEQGQEPVRFDGKTVLITGAGAGLGRSYALTFARHGANVVVNDMNADNANNVVQEIKKAGGKAIAVVASTLEGDKLVQAALDGFGSLHTIICNAGILRDKSFAPMTEKEWDAVYDTHLKGTYAVAKAAWPLFQKQRYGRIVTTSSAVGVHGNFGQANYSTAKSAIIGLTRTLAIEGKKYGILANVLVPNAGTAMTATVWPEEYVKAFSPDFVAPVVGYLGSEACETTMGLYEVSAGWCASIRWQRTYGYAFPVNKKVQPEDLKSKWDVITRFDDKATYPNSTAESLEAIISNFANEAANDDDSTDYTDPEDSELVAKAKKEAQASGEYVYTERDVALYNIGVGATEKDLDLIFEQDENFQALPSFGVIPQFPVSSGLPLDWLPNFSPMMLLHGEQYLKIHSPFPTSGKLVTEAKLAEVLDKGKAAAVTAVTVTKDASTGQVVCENHSTTFIRGSGGFGGRKTGKDRGAATALNKPPARKPDAVVEEKTLPQQAAIYRLSGDLNPLHVDPNFAKVGGFDQPILHGLCSFGISAKHIFRKFGAFSDIKVRFAGVLFPGETLVTEMWKEGEKVVFVTKCKERGTVVLSSAAVTLAQ
;
A
#
# COMPACT_ATOMS: atom_id res chain seq x y z
N MET A 1 9.53 25.95 -9.66
CA MET A 1 9.11 26.23 -11.05
C MET A 1 8.10 25.18 -11.47
N THR A 2 7.02 25.61 -12.11
CA THR A 2 5.95 24.73 -12.64
C THR A 2 6.49 23.89 -13.80
N LEU A 3 6.24 22.57 -13.79
CA LEU A 3 6.53 21.64 -14.88
C LEU A 3 5.68 22.00 -16.10
N ARG A 4 6.34 22.14 -17.25
CA ARG A 4 5.74 22.51 -18.53
C ARG A 4 6.02 21.42 -19.56
N PHE A 5 5.13 21.30 -20.53
CA PHE A 5 5.21 20.36 -21.65
C PHE A 5 5.09 21.12 -22.97
N ASP A 6 5.57 22.37 -22.98
CA ASP A 6 5.46 23.27 -24.12
C ASP A 6 6.05 22.60 -25.39
N ASP A 7 5.28 22.66 -26.48
CA ASP A 7 5.60 22.08 -27.80
C ASP A 7 5.81 20.55 -27.85
N GLN A 8 5.55 19.83 -26.76
CA GLN A 8 5.54 18.37 -26.75
C GLN A 8 4.22 17.84 -27.32
N VAL A 9 4.28 16.75 -28.07
CA VAL A 9 3.10 16.07 -28.61
C VAL A 9 2.75 14.86 -27.75
N VAL A 10 1.53 14.86 -27.21
CA VAL A 10 1.00 13.80 -26.35
C VAL A 10 -0.17 13.11 -27.04
N ILE A 11 -0.06 11.78 -27.20
CA ILE A 11 -1.17 10.93 -27.64
C ILE A 11 -1.78 10.25 -26.42
N VAL A 12 -3.09 10.42 -26.23
CA VAL A 12 -3.86 9.76 -25.18
C VAL A 12 -4.93 8.89 -25.83
N THR A 13 -4.87 7.57 -25.61
CA THR A 13 -5.90 6.64 -26.12
C THR A 13 -7.04 6.49 -25.13
N GLY A 14 -8.28 6.34 -25.61
CA GLY A 14 -9.50 6.32 -24.78
C GLY A 14 -9.69 7.63 -24.00
N ALA A 15 -9.54 8.76 -24.69
CA ALA A 15 -9.44 10.09 -24.12
C ALA A 15 -10.77 10.87 -24.07
N GLY A 16 -11.88 10.28 -24.50
CA GLY A 16 -13.19 10.94 -24.54
C GLY A 16 -13.86 11.14 -23.17
N GLY A 17 -13.36 10.48 -22.12
CA GLY A 17 -13.87 10.56 -20.76
C GLY A 17 -12.87 10.09 -19.70
N GLY A 18 -13.29 10.12 -18.43
CA GLY A 18 -12.54 9.61 -17.27
C GLY A 18 -11.08 10.09 -17.21
N LEU A 19 -10.16 9.15 -16.94
CA LEU A 19 -8.72 9.40 -16.87
C LEU A 19 -8.14 10.00 -18.16
N GLY A 20 -8.54 9.48 -19.32
CA GLY A 20 -8.02 9.93 -20.60
C GLY A 20 -8.36 11.40 -20.91
N ARG A 21 -9.59 11.82 -20.56
CA ARG A 21 -9.98 13.24 -20.62
C ARG A 21 -9.16 14.09 -19.66
N ALA A 22 -9.00 13.65 -18.41
CA ALA A 22 -8.25 14.39 -17.40
C ALA A 22 -6.77 14.59 -17.80
N TYR A 23 -6.13 13.56 -18.38
CA TYR A 23 -4.78 13.71 -18.95
C TYR A 23 -4.78 14.74 -20.07
N SER A 24 -5.68 14.63 -21.05
CA SER A 24 -5.72 15.52 -22.21
C SER A 24 -5.85 17.00 -21.81
N LEU A 25 -6.77 17.31 -20.89
CA LEU A 25 -6.95 18.67 -20.37
C LEU A 25 -5.72 19.18 -19.63
N PHE A 26 -5.09 18.32 -18.81
CA PHE A 26 -3.89 18.70 -18.07
C PHE A 26 -2.72 19.01 -19.00
N TYR A 27 -2.40 18.11 -19.95
CA TYR A 27 -1.28 18.31 -20.86
C TYR A 27 -1.45 19.57 -21.70
N ALA A 28 -2.66 19.82 -22.22
CA ALA A 28 -2.98 21.06 -22.92
C ALA A 28 -2.80 22.30 -22.02
N SER A 29 -3.28 22.26 -20.77
CA SER A 29 -3.08 23.36 -19.80
C SER A 29 -1.60 23.62 -19.47
N ARG A 30 -0.75 22.60 -19.66
CA ARG A 30 0.71 22.67 -19.48
C ARG A 30 1.48 22.87 -20.79
N GLY A 31 0.79 23.25 -21.87
CA GLY A 31 1.37 23.72 -23.15
C GLY A 31 1.62 22.64 -24.20
N ALA A 32 1.27 21.39 -23.94
CA ALA A 32 1.46 20.31 -24.89
C ALA A 32 0.39 20.29 -25.98
N HIS A 33 0.78 19.87 -27.18
CA HIS A 33 -0.14 19.52 -28.24
C HIS A 33 -0.74 18.13 -27.98
N VAL A 34 -2.06 17.99 -28.05
CA VAL A 34 -2.74 16.75 -27.62
C VAL A 34 -3.52 16.09 -28.75
N VAL A 35 -3.25 14.80 -29.00
CA VAL A 35 -4.16 13.94 -29.77
C VAL A 35 -5.09 13.22 -28.80
N VAL A 36 -6.36 13.57 -28.87
CA VAL A 36 -7.46 12.98 -28.11
C VAL A 36 -8.03 11.84 -28.94
N ASN A 37 -7.56 10.61 -28.70
CA ASN A 37 -8.08 9.43 -29.39
C ASN A 37 -9.23 8.79 -28.59
N ASP A 38 -10.39 8.62 -29.22
CA ASP A 38 -11.52 7.86 -28.67
C ASP A 38 -12.41 7.32 -29.79
N LEU A 39 -12.93 6.09 -29.66
CA LEU A 39 -13.86 5.52 -30.65
C LEU A 39 -15.15 6.34 -30.77
N SER A 40 -15.56 7.01 -29.69
CA SER A 40 -16.69 7.93 -29.72
C SER A 40 -16.24 9.30 -30.26
N ARG A 41 -16.64 9.59 -31.50
CA ARG A 41 -16.46 10.89 -32.14
C ARG A 41 -16.94 12.05 -31.26
N GLU A 42 -18.17 11.95 -30.77
CA GLU A 42 -18.78 12.97 -29.93
C GLU A 42 -17.96 13.25 -28.67
N ASN A 43 -17.48 12.19 -28.00
CA ASN A 43 -16.69 12.36 -26.78
C ASN A 43 -15.30 12.96 -27.08
N ALA A 44 -14.62 12.52 -28.14
CA ALA A 44 -13.32 13.08 -28.53
C ALA A 44 -13.45 14.56 -28.92
N ASP A 45 -14.45 14.89 -29.74
CA ASP A 45 -14.71 16.26 -30.21
C ASP A 45 -15.03 17.19 -29.04
N ARG A 46 -15.83 16.74 -28.07
CA ARG A 46 -16.12 17.50 -26.86
C ARG A 46 -14.86 17.84 -26.07
N VAL A 47 -13.96 16.87 -25.87
CA VAL A 47 -12.71 17.12 -25.12
C VAL A 47 -11.80 18.09 -25.87
N VAL A 48 -11.72 18.00 -27.20
CA VAL A 48 -10.98 18.98 -28.00
C VAL A 48 -11.60 20.38 -27.91
N ALA A 49 -12.93 20.48 -27.97
CA ALA A 49 -13.64 21.75 -27.80
C ALA A 49 -13.39 22.36 -26.42
N ASP A 50 -13.40 21.55 -25.34
CA ASP A 50 -13.05 21.99 -23.99
C ASP A 50 -11.62 22.55 -23.92
N ILE A 51 -10.66 21.89 -24.58
CA ILE A 51 -9.26 22.34 -24.66
C ILE A 51 -9.15 23.68 -25.41
N HIS A 52 -9.84 23.82 -26.55
CA HIS A 52 -9.86 25.05 -27.33
C HIS A 52 -10.53 26.20 -26.56
N ALA A 53 -11.63 25.94 -25.86
CA ALA A 53 -12.34 26.90 -25.03
C ALA A 53 -11.49 27.38 -23.84
N ALA A 54 -10.61 26.52 -23.31
CA ALA A 54 -9.61 26.89 -22.31
C ALA A 54 -8.41 27.70 -22.89
N GLY A 55 -8.45 28.06 -24.17
CA GLY A 55 -7.46 28.93 -24.82
C GLY A 55 -6.27 28.21 -25.45
N HIS A 56 -6.28 26.87 -25.56
CA HIS A 56 -5.20 26.11 -26.17
C HIS A 56 -5.63 25.50 -27.51
N PRO A 57 -5.22 26.04 -28.67
CA PRO A 57 -5.75 25.61 -29.98
C PRO A 57 -5.12 24.32 -30.53
N LYS A 58 -4.09 23.76 -29.88
CA LYS A 58 -3.29 22.64 -30.41
C LYS A 58 -3.78 21.29 -29.88
N ALA A 59 -5.05 20.99 -30.12
CA ALA A 59 -5.64 19.68 -29.84
C ALA A 59 -6.35 19.12 -31.07
N LEU A 60 -6.21 17.81 -31.31
CA LEU A 60 -6.81 17.08 -32.42
C LEU A 60 -7.64 15.91 -31.91
N ALA A 61 -8.83 15.71 -32.46
CA ALA A 61 -9.62 14.51 -32.25
C ALA A 61 -9.17 13.42 -33.23
N ASN A 62 -9.10 12.19 -32.73
CA ASN A 62 -8.87 10.99 -33.52
C ASN A 62 -9.90 9.92 -33.13
N TYR A 63 -10.41 9.18 -34.12
CA TYR A 63 -11.52 8.24 -33.95
C TYR A 63 -11.17 6.79 -34.29
N ASP A 64 -9.90 6.54 -34.63
CA ASP A 64 -9.44 5.22 -35.01
C ASP A 64 -9.36 4.31 -33.78
N SER A 65 -9.46 2.99 -34.00
CA SER A 65 -9.24 2.03 -32.92
C SER A 65 -7.80 2.14 -32.42
N ALA A 66 -7.56 1.91 -31.12
CA ALA A 66 -6.22 1.81 -30.58
C ALA A 66 -5.38 0.69 -31.24
N THR A 67 -6.04 -0.33 -31.82
CA THR A 67 -5.37 -1.36 -32.63
C THR A 67 -4.85 -0.84 -33.97
N GLU A 68 -5.32 0.31 -34.42
CA GLU A 68 -4.90 1.00 -35.64
C GLU A 68 -3.88 2.12 -35.35
N GLY A 69 -2.96 1.86 -34.41
CA GLY A 69 -2.01 2.85 -33.88
C GLY A 69 -1.23 3.65 -34.94
N THR A 70 -0.95 3.07 -36.10
CA THR A 70 -0.34 3.79 -37.23
C THR A 70 -1.17 4.99 -37.68
N LYS A 71 -2.49 4.86 -37.81
CA LYS A 71 -3.38 5.96 -38.25
C LYS A 71 -3.41 7.11 -37.23
N ILE A 72 -3.47 6.76 -35.94
CA ILE A 72 -3.43 7.71 -34.83
C ILE A 72 -2.13 8.53 -34.87
N VAL A 73 -0.99 7.83 -35.00
CA VAL A 73 0.34 8.44 -35.01
C VAL A 73 0.58 9.26 -36.28
N GLU A 74 0.12 8.79 -37.45
CA GLU A 74 0.22 9.54 -38.69
C GLU A 74 -0.50 10.89 -38.63
N GLN A 75 -1.64 10.97 -37.94
CA GLN A 75 -2.32 12.25 -37.74
C GLN A 75 -1.46 13.23 -36.93
N ALA A 76 -0.85 12.77 -35.83
CA ALA A 76 0.08 13.58 -35.04
C ALA A 76 1.29 14.03 -35.87
N MET A 77 1.84 13.12 -36.70
CA MET A 77 3.00 13.40 -37.55
C MET A 77 2.68 14.35 -38.70
N ARG A 78 1.48 14.31 -39.29
CA ARG A 78 1.05 15.28 -40.32
C ARG A 78 0.99 16.69 -39.78
N GLU A 79 0.48 16.86 -38.56
CA GLU A 79 0.27 18.18 -37.97
C GLU A 79 1.53 18.75 -37.31
N TRP A 80 2.24 17.93 -36.52
CA TRP A 80 3.30 18.41 -35.63
C TRP A 80 4.67 17.73 -35.86
N GLN A 81 4.73 16.73 -36.74
CA GLN A 81 5.97 16.01 -37.13
C GLN A 81 6.76 15.38 -35.97
N ARG A 82 6.12 15.19 -34.81
CA ARG A 82 6.73 14.64 -33.60
C ARG A 82 5.70 13.93 -32.72
N VAL A 83 6.18 13.04 -31.85
CA VAL A 83 5.40 12.42 -30.75
C VAL A 83 6.35 12.19 -29.58
N ASP A 84 6.04 12.78 -28.43
CA ASP A 84 6.91 12.81 -27.25
C ASP A 84 6.39 11.90 -26.13
N VAL A 85 5.07 11.86 -25.94
CA VAL A 85 4.40 11.10 -24.89
C VAL A 85 3.30 10.24 -25.49
N LEU A 86 3.28 8.95 -25.13
CA LEU A 86 2.17 8.04 -25.42
C LEU A 86 1.58 7.52 -24.11
N ILE A 87 0.28 7.72 -23.91
CA ILE A 87 -0.47 7.19 -22.79
C ILE A 87 -1.41 6.11 -23.30
N ASN A 88 -1.03 4.85 -23.11
CA ASN A 88 -1.85 3.68 -23.42
C ASN A 88 -2.92 3.51 -22.33
N ASN A 89 -4.02 4.25 -22.49
CA ASN A 89 -5.13 4.32 -21.53
C ASN A 89 -6.42 3.68 -22.02
N ALA A 90 -6.61 3.53 -23.35
CA ALA A 90 -7.81 2.91 -23.92
C ALA A 90 -8.13 1.57 -23.26
N GLY A 91 -9.41 1.37 -22.96
CA GLY A 91 -9.84 0.22 -22.20
C GLY A 91 -11.32 -0.06 -22.24
N ILE A 92 -11.64 -1.33 -22.01
CA ILE A 92 -12.99 -1.88 -21.93
C ILE A 92 -13.09 -2.92 -20.81
N LEU A 93 -14.28 -3.10 -20.25
CA LEU A 93 -14.56 -4.16 -19.27
C LEU A 93 -15.66 -5.09 -19.79
N ARG A 94 -15.53 -6.38 -19.48
CA ARG A 94 -16.56 -7.40 -19.64
C ARG A 94 -16.67 -8.18 -18.33
N ASP A 95 -17.34 -7.59 -17.34
CA ASP A 95 -17.42 -8.16 -16.00
C ASP A 95 -18.26 -9.44 -15.97
N LYS A 96 -17.58 -10.57 -16.14
CA LYS A 96 -18.14 -11.91 -16.09
C LYS A 96 -17.17 -12.81 -15.34
N SER A 97 -17.71 -13.67 -14.46
CA SER A 97 -16.92 -14.76 -13.89
C SER A 97 -16.29 -15.62 -14.99
N PHE A 98 -15.14 -16.23 -14.70
CA PHE A 98 -14.44 -17.11 -15.63
C PHE A 98 -15.33 -18.22 -16.18
N LYS A 99 -16.30 -18.71 -15.39
CA LYS A 99 -17.32 -19.68 -15.84
C LYS A 99 -18.18 -19.11 -16.97
N SER A 100 -18.69 -17.90 -16.80
CA SER A 100 -19.73 -17.30 -17.66
C SER A 100 -19.18 -16.49 -18.83
N MET A 101 -17.92 -16.10 -18.78
CA MET A 101 -17.28 -15.34 -19.85
C MET A 101 -17.20 -16.14 -21.16
N THR A 102 -17.49 -15.52 -22.28
CA THR A 102 -17.33 -16.10 -23.62
C THR A 102 -15.94 -15.82 -24.21
N ASP A 103 -15.50 -16.62 -25.18
CA ASP A 103 -14.22 -16.38 -25.85
C ASP A 103 -14.17 -15.02 -26.56
N LYS A 104 -15.30 -14.56 -27.08
CA LYS A 104 -15.41 -13.23 -27.70
C LYS A 104 -15.21 -12.10 -26.69
N GLU A 105 -15.72 -12.26 -25.46
CA GLU A 105 -15.52 -11.30 -24.37
C GLU A 105 -14.07 -11.29 -23.89
N TRP A 106 -13.44 -12.45 -23.78
CA TRP A 106 -12.01 -12.56 -23.51
C TRP A 106 -11.18 -11.86 -24.59
N ASP A 107 -11.43 -12.20 -25.86
CA ASP A 107 -10.65 -11.71 -27.00
C ASP A 107 -10.71 -10.19 -27.11
N ILE A 108 -11.89 -9.57 -27.00
CA ILE A 108 -12.02 -8.10 -27.10
C ILE A 108 -11.30 -7.37 -25.95
N VAL A 109 -11.24 -7.96 -24.75
CA VAL A 109 -10.48 -7.38 -23.63
C VAL A 109 -8.98 -7.43 -23.93
N GLN A 110 -8.45 -8.56 -24.42
CA GLN A 110 -7.03 -8.64 -24.79
C GLN A 110 -6.69 -7.73 -25.97
N GLU A 111 -7.57 -7.65 -26.97
CA GLU A 111 -7.42 -6.82 -28.14
C GLU A 111 -7.32 -5.33 -27.77
N VAL A 112 -8.29 -4.79 -27.03
CA VAL A 112 -8.30 -3.37 -26.70
C VAL A 112 -7.10 -2.98 -25.83
N HIS A 113 -6.83 -3.74 -24.76
CA HIS A 113 -5.83 -3.32 -23.77
C HIS A 113 -4.40 -3.67 -24.16
N VAL A 114 -4.16 -4.86 -24.71
CA VAL A 114 -2.80 -5.34 -24.99
C VAL A 114 -2.44 -5.10 -26.44
N LYS A 115 -3.28 -5.52 -27.39
CA LYS A 115 -3.01 -5.30 -28.81
C LYS A 115 -3.05 -3.82 -29.18
N GLY A 116 -3.99 -3.06 -28.60
CA GLY A 116 -4.04 -1.60 -28.76
C GLY A 116 -2.79 -0.90 -28.26
N ALA A 117 -2.33 -1.24 -27.05
CA ALA A 117 -1.08 -0.70 -26.51
C ALA A 117 0.14 -1.09 -27.36
N TYR A 118 0.22 -2.34 -27.83
CA TYR A 118 1.25 -2.80 -28.76
C TYR A 118 1.24 -1.95 -30.03
N ALA A 119 0.09 -1.81 -30.71
CA ALA A 119 -0.01 -1.13 -31.99
C ALA A 119 0.36 0.36 -31.91
N CYS A 120 -0.16 1.07 -30.91
CA CYS A 120 0.18 2.47 -30.66
C CYS A 120 1.67 2.63 -30.32
N THR A 121 2.19 1.78 -29.44
CA THR A 121 3.61 1.84 -29.05
C THR A 121 4.53 1.52 -30.23
N LYS A 122 4.15 0.53 -31.04
CA LYS A 122 4.87 0.12 -32.25
C LYS A 122 4.99 1.27 -33.25
N ALA A 123 3.91 2.03 -33.43
CA ALA A 123 3.86 3.16 -34.34
C ALA A 123 4.71 4.36 -33.86
N VAL A 124 4.71 4.68 -32.56
CA VAL A 124 5.55 5.78 -32.02
C VAL A 124 7.03 5.42 -31.89
N TRP A 125 7.35 4.13 -31.74
CA TRP A 125 8.70 3.66 -31.45
C TRP A 125 9.79 4.15 -32.42
N PRO A 126 9.66 4.02 -33.76
CA PRO A 126 10.68 4.54 -34.69
C PRO A 126 10.86 6.06 -34.58
N ILE A 127 9.79 6.80 -34.30
CA ILE A 127 9.80 8.26 -34.16
C ILE A 127 10.56 8.64 -32.89
N MET A 128 10.19 8.06 -31.74
CA MET A 128 10.88 8.28 -30.45
C MET A 128 12.36 7.88 -30.52
N ARG A 129 12.71 6.78 -31.20
CA ARG A 129 14.12 6.38 -31.42
C ARG A 129 14.90 7.41 -32.22
N LYS A 130 14.30 7.97 -33.29
CA LYS A 130 14.92 9.01 -34.11
C LYS A 130 15.11 10.31 -33.31
N GLN A 131 14.14 10.67 -32.48
CA GLN A 131 14.18 11.86 -31.61
C GLN A 131 15.17 11.72 -30.45
N LYS A 132 15.58 10.48 -30.11
CA LYS A 132 16.28 10.16 -28.85
C LYS A 132 15.52 10.64 -27.60
N TYR A 133 14.19 10.61 -27.69
CA TYR A 133 13.29 11.01 -26.62
C TYR A 133 11.96 10.30 -26.76
N GLY A 134 11.40 9.83 -25.66
CA GLY A 134 10.04 9.30 -25.59
C GLY A 134 9.62 8.97 -24.16
N ARG A 135 8.33 9.07 -23.88
CA ARG A 135 7.74 8.70 -22.59
C ARG A 135 6.48 7.88 -22.82
N ILE A 136 6.43 6.69 -22.24
CA ILE A 136 5.32 5.75 -22.44
C ILE A 136 4.74 5.39 -21.08
N ILE A 137 3.43 5.54 -20.95
CA ILE A 137 2.67 5.07 -19.80
C ILE A 137 1.74 3.96 -20.24
N ASN A 138 1.87 2.80 -19.61
CA ASN A 138 0.92 1.71 -19.74
C ASN A 138 -0.01 1.69 -18.53
N THR A 139 -1.31 1.90 -18.76
CA THR A 139 -2.30 1.82 -17.68
C THR A 139 -2.55 0.36 -17.31
N ALA A 140 -1.95 -0.11 -16.23
CA ALA A 140 -2.23 -1.36 -15.54
C ALA A 140 -3.48 -1.22 -14.63
N SER A 141 -3.62 -2.04 -13.59
CA SER A 141 -4.64 -1.89 -12.54
C SER A 141 -4.29 -2.76 -11.32
N ALA A 142 -4.88 -2.46 -10.16
CA ALA A 142 -4.81 -3.34 -8.99
C ALA A 142 -5.33 -4.75 -9.31
N ALA A 143 -6.36 -4.89 -10.14
CA ALA A 143 -6.84 -6.20 -10.62
C ALA A 143 -5.75 -6.94 -11.42
N GLY A 144 -4.98 -6.25 -12.27
CA GLY A 144 -3.83 -6.86 -12.93
C GLY A 144 -2.76 -7.34 -11.95
N ILE A 145 -2.48 -6.53 -10.93
CA ILE A 145 -1.44 -6.80 -9.94
C ILE A 145 -1.85 -7.95 -9.01
N TYR A 146 -3.07 -7.97 -8.48
CA TYR A 146 -3.49 -8.91 -7.42
C TYR A 146 -4.51 -9.96 -7.87
N GLY A 147 -5.07 -9.84 -9.08
CA GLY A 147 -6.15 -10.68 -9.59
C GLY A 147 -7.53 -10.19 -9.16
N ASN A 148 -8.52 -10.32 -10.04
CA ASN A 148 -9.95 -10.18 -9.69
C ASN A 148 -10.84 -10.79 -10.79
N TYR A 149 -10.69 -10.29 -12.03
CA TYR A 149 -11.47 -10.68 -13.20
C TYR A 149 -10.57 -11.10 -14.37
N ASP A 150 -11.16 -11.56 -15.47
CA ASP A 150 -10.50 -11.89 -16.75
C ASP A 150 -9.52 -10.82 -17.25
N TYR A 151 -9.92 -9.55 -17.06
CA TYR A 151 -9.15 -8.36 -17.38
C TYR A 151 -7.77 -8.29 -16.72
N SER A 152 -7.58 -8.99 -15.58
CA SER A 152 -6.32 -9.03 -14.84
C SER A 152 -5.16 -9.51 -15.71
N ALA A 153 -5.41 -10.44 -16.64
CA ALA A 153 -4.39 -10.92 -17.57
C ALA A 153 -3.85 -9.79 -18.45
N ALA A 154 -4.73 -8.99 -19.06
CA ALA A 154 -4.33 -7.88 -19.92
C ALA A 154 -3.51 -6.84 -19.14
N LYS A 155 -3.97 -6.46 -17.95
CA LYS A 155 -3.35 -5.44 -17.11
C LYS A 155 -1.99 -5.86 -16.55
N MET A 156 -1.84 -7.12 -16.17
CA MET A 156 -0.55 -7.67 -15.78
C MET A 156 0.41 -7.77 -16.98
N GLY A 157 -0.12 -8.12 -18.17
CA GLY A 157 0.64 -8.09 -19.42
C GLY A 157 1.29 -6.73 -19.70
N LEU A 158 0.55 -5.65 -19.50
CA LEU A 158 1.03 -4.28 -19.68
C LEU A 158 2.18 -3.88 -18.73
N ILE A 159 2.28 -4.50 -17.56
CA ILE A 159 3.42 -4.32 -16.63
C ILE A 159 4.69 -4.95 -17.24
N GLY A 160 4.60 -6.20 -17.72
CA GLY A 160 5.71 -6.85 -18.43
C GLY A 160 6.13 -6.09 -19.68
N PHE A 161 5.16 -5.59 -20.44
CA PHE A 161 5.40 -4.78 -21.62
C PHE A 161 6.18 -3.50 -21.26
N ALA A 162 5.74 -2.76 -20.23
CA ALA A 162 6.43 -1.54 -19.78
C ALA A 162 7.87 -1.83 -19.34
N LYS A 163 8.11 -2.90 -18.58
CA LYS A 163 9.45 -3.30 -18.14
C LYS A 163 10.38 -3.64 -19.30
N THR A 164 9.87 -4.30 -20.34
CA THR A 164 10.67 -4.61 -21.53
C THR A 164 10.96 -3.35 -22.35
N LEU A 165 9.95 -2.52 -22.61
CA LEU A 165 10.13 -1.24 -23.31
C LEU A 165 11.14 -0.34 -22.59
N ALA A 166 11.12 -0.30 -21.26
CA ALA A 166 12.06 0.45 -20.45
C ALA A 166 13.52 0.07 -20.73
N ARG A 167 13.80 -1.24 -20.87
CA ARG A 167 15.14 -1.75 -21.19
C ARG A 167 15.53 -1.48 -22.64
N GLU A 168 14.62 -1.71 -23.58
CA GLU A 168 14.89 -1.49 -25.01
C GLU A 168 15.05 -0.02 -25.38
N GLY A 169 14.29 0.83 -24.70
CA GLY A 169 14.19 2.27 -24.93
C GLY A 169 15.29 3.10 -24.28
N ALA A 170 15.92 2.59 -23.20
CA ALA A 170 16.85 3.35 -22.36
C ALA A 170 17.96 4.04 -23.16
N LYS A 171 18.62 3.32 -24.09
CA LYS A 171 19.70 3.88 -24.93
C LYS A 171 19.25 4.96 -25.93
N TYR A 172 17.94 5.10 -26.14
CA TYR A 172 17.33 6.10 -27.00
C TYR A 172 16.62 7.19 -26.19
N GLY A 173 16.80 7.27 -24.86
CA GLY A 173 16.09 8.25 -24.04
C GLY A 173 14.58 8.01 -23.95
N ILE A 174 14.12 6.81 -24.28
CA ILE A 174 12.71 6.40 -24.19
C ILE A 174 12.50 5.71 -22.85
N LEU A 175 11.63 6.28 -22.02
CA LEU A 175 11.28 5.73 -20.71
C LEU A 175 9.87 5.17 -20.74
N ALA A 176 9.66 4.00 -20.13
CA ALA A 176 8.36 3.36 -20.06
C ALA A 176 8.06 2.92 -18.61
N ASN A 177 6.87 3.26 -18.12
CA ASN A 177 6.42 2.88 -16.78
C ASN A 177 4.96 2.38 -16.83
N ALA A 178 4.56 1.65 -15.79
CA ALA A 178 3.18 1.23 -15.62
C ALA A 178 2.55 1.92 -14.40
N ILE A 179 1.27 2.25 -14.50
CA ILE A 179 0.48 2.77 -13.38
C ILE A 179 -0.74 1.89 -13.14
N ALA A 180 -1.12 1.69 -11.89
CA ALA A 180 -2.35 1.02 -11.47
C ALA A 180 -3.24 2.05 -10.76
N PRO A 181 -4.00 2.83 -11.53
CA PRO A 181 -4.85 3.88 -10.97
C PRO A 181 -6.12 3.30 -10.35
N VAL A 182 -6.56 3.91 -9.25
CA VAL A 182 -7.91 3.76 -8.68
C VAL A 182 -8.62 5.09 -8.84
N ALA A 183 -9.60 5.12 -9.73
CA ALA A 183 -10.41 6.30 -10.01
C ALA A 183 -11.87 5.89 -10.22
N ALA A 184 -12.77 6.84 -10.00
CA ALA A 184 -14.19 6.69 -10.26
C ALA A 184 -14.40 6.34 -11.74
N SER A 185 -15.20 5.30 -11.95
CA SER A 185 -15.63 4.82 -13.25
C SER A 185 -17.02 4.23 -13.11
N GLN A 186 -17.68 3.97 -14.25
CA GLN A 186 -18.94 3.23 -14.29
C GLN A 186 -18.89 1.90 -13.51
N MET A 187 -17.70 1.31 -13.34
CA MET A 187 -17.50 0.07 -12.58
C MET A 187 -17.47 0.30 -11.06
N THR A 188 -16.81 1.35 -10.57
CA THR A 188 -16.79 1.64 -9.12
C THR A 188 -18.14 2.19 -8.66
N GLU A 189 -18.90 2.84 -9.56
CA GLU A 189 -20.24 3.37 -9.31
C GLU A 189 -21.27 2.31 -8.85
N THR A 190 -21.09 1.05 -9.23
CA THR A 190 -22.00 -0.03 -8.84
C THR A 190 -21.64 -0.69 -7.51
N ILE A 191 -20.48 -0.36 -6.95
CA ILE A 191 -19.90 -1.03 -5.77
C ILE A 191 -19.66 -0.05 -4.62
N MET A 192 -19.43 1.24 -4.92
CA MET A 192 -19.08 2.27 -3.93
C MET A 192 -20.17 3.34 -3.84
N PRO A 193 -20.47 3.86 -2.63
CA PRO A 193 -21.38 4.98 -2.45
C PRO A 193 -20.92 6.25 -3.19
N PRO A 194 -21.84 7.16 -3.59
CA PRO A 194 -21.51 8.42 -4.24
C PRO A 194 -20.48 9.27 -3.47
N GLU A 195 -20.54 9.31 -2.14
CA GLU A 195 -19.55 10.05 -1.33
C GLU A 195 -18.11 9.50 -1.47
N MET A 196 -17.94 8.19 -1.65
CA MET A 196 -16.63 7.57 -1.84
C MET A 196 -16.08 7.84 -3.25
N LEU A 197 -16.95 7.85 -4.25
CA LEU A 197 -16.58 8.11 -5.64
C LEU A 197 -16.10 9.55 -5.85
N ALA A 198 -16.65 10.51 -5.10
CA ALA A 198 -16.22 11.90 -5.13
C ALA A 198 -14.71 12.06 -4.82
N ASN A 199 -14.18 11.22 -3.94
CA ASN A 199 -12.75 11.23 -3.57
C ASN A 199 -11.84 10.53 -4.60
N LEU A 200 -12.41 9.70 -5.48
CA LEU A 200 -11.68 8.95 -6.51
C LEU A 200 -11.60 9.70 -7.85
N SER A 201 -11.48 11.02 -7.82
CA SER A 201 -11.46 11.83 -9.05
C SER A 201 -10.27 11.47 -9.96
N PRO A 202 -10.48 11.33 -11.30
CA PRO A 202 -9.42 11.06 -12.27
C PRO A 202 -8.25 12.06 -12.21
N GLU A 203 -8.52 13.30 -11.84
CA GLU A 203 -7.53 14.38 -11.68
C GLU A 203 -6.47 14.03 -10.61
N ARG A 204 -6.76 13.12 -9.68
CA ARG A 204 -5.79 12.65 -8.67
C ARG A 204 -4.69 11.77 -9.25
N ILE A 205 -4.89 11.19 -10.43
CA ILE A 205 -3.89 10.32 -11.08
C ILE A 205 -2.93 11.14 -11.96
N VAL A 206 -3.42 12.25 -12.50
CA VAL A 206 -2.70 13.12 -13.45
C VAL A 206 -1.31 13.54 -12.94
N PRO A 207 -1.11 13.97 -11.67
CA PRO A 207 0.20 14.40 -11.19
C PRO A 207 1.30 13.35 -11.34
N LEU A 208 0.97 12.08 -11.06
CA LEU A 208 1.91 10.97 -11.17
C LEU A 208 2.30 10.74 -12.64
N VAL A 209 1.31 10.69 -13.53
CA VAL A 209 1.54 10.51 -14.96
C VAL A 209 2.40 11.63 -15.52
N ALA A 210 2.08 12.88 -15.19
CA ALA A 210 2.85 14.04 -15.61
C ALA A 210 4.30 14.00 -15.09
N LEU A 211 4.51 13.64 -13.83
CA LEU A 211 5.86 13.54 -13.27
C LEU A 211 6.67 12.44 -13.97
N LEU A 212 6.07 11.29 -14.27
CA LEU A 212 6.72 10.18 -14.96
C LEU A 212 7.08 10.50 -16.41
N THR A 213 6.31 11.35 -17.09
CA THR A 213 6.50 11.72 -18.50
C THR A 213 7.19 13.07 -18.71
N HIS A 214 7.50 13.82 -17.64
CA HIS A 214 8.24 15.06 -17.79
C HIS A 214 9.67 14.80 -18.30
N SER A 215 10.24 15.77 -19.02
CA SER A 215 11.59 15.66 -19.59
C SER A 215 12.68 15.45 -18.54
N SER A 216 12.48 15.97 -17.33
CA SER A 216 13.39 15.78 -16.18
C SER A 216 13.24 14.43 -15.48
N SER A 217 12.27 13.59 -15.86
CA SER A 217 12.07 12.27 -15.24
C SER A 217 13.21 11.34 -15.64
N THR A 218 13.71 10.58 -14.66
CA THR A 218 14.66 9.47 -14.84
C THR A 218 14.02 8.11 -14.53
N VAL A 219 12.73 8.11 -14.18
CA VAL A 219 12.00 6.93 -13.72
C VAL A 219 11.71 6.02 -14.91
N ASN A 220 12.13 4.76 -14.83
CA ASN A 220 12.03 3.82 -15.94
C ASN A 220 11.80 2.39 -15.45
N GLY A 221 10.88 1.66 -16.09
CA GLY A 221 10.55 0.26 -15.78
C GLY A 221 9.82 0.05 -14.45
N GLN A 222 9.32 1.14 -13.85
CA GLN A 222 8.70 1.13 -12.53
C GLN A 222 7.18 0.97 -12.62
N VAL A 223 6.60 0.54 -11.49
CA VAL A 223 5.16 0.32 -11.34
C VAL A 223 4.67 1.11 -10.14
N PHE A 224 3.58 1.86 -10.31
CA PHE A 224 3.01 2.69 -9.25
C PHE A 224 1.52 2.42 -9.08
N GLU A 225 1.04 2.48 -7.84
CA GLU A 225 -0.38 2.57 -7.51
C GLU A 225 -0.71 3.99 -7.06
N ALA A 226 -1.89 4.47 -7.44
CA ALA A 226 -2.35 5.80 -7.09
C ALA A 226 -3.87 5.87 -7.03
N GLY A 227 -4.41 6.62 -6.07
CA GLY A 227 -5.85 6.85 -5.92
C GLY A 227 -6.13 7.82 -4.80
N ALA A 228 -7.18 8.65 -4.95
CA ALA A 228 -7.60 9.66 -3.95
C ALA A 228 -6.49 10.54 -3.36
N GLY A 229 -5.38 10.79 -4.07
CA GLY A 229 -4.25 11.57 -3.55
C GLY A 229 -3.20 10.77 -2.77
N TRP A 230 -3.37 9.46 -2.63
CA TRP A 230 -2.33 8.53 -2.19
C TRP A 230 -1.52 8.00 -3.39
N TYR A 231 -0.21 7.85 -3.21
CA TYR A 231 0.73 7.35 -4.23
C TYR A 231 1.76 6.40 -3.60
N GLY A 232 2.01 5.26 -4.25
CA GLY A 232 3.04 4.31 -3.81
C GLY A 232 3.67 3.54 -4.98
N GLN A 233 4.91 3.08 -4.79
CA GLN A 233 5.65 2.28 -5.76
C GLN A 233 5.57 0.79 -5.42
N LEU A 234 5.56 -0.07 -6.45
CA LEU A 234 5.64 -1.52 -6.30
C LEU A 234 6.96 -2.08 -6.83
N ARG A 235 7.46 -3.11 -6.15
CA ARG A 235 8.56 -3.97 -6.63
C ARG A 235 8.29 -5.43 -6.29
N TRP A 236 8.98 -6.32 -6.98
CA TRP A 236 9.00 -7.73 -6.60
C TRP A 236 9.89 -7.94 -5.38
N GLU A 237 9.43 -8.78 -4.46
CA GLU A 237 10.19 -9.31 -3.35
C GLU A 237 10.21 -10.83 -3.47
N ARG A 238 11.38 -11.43 -3.28
CA ARG A 238 11.61 -12.87 -3.47
C ARG A 238 12.29 -13.46 -2.25
N THR A 239 11.79 -14.58 -1.75
CA THR A 239 12.44 -15.28 -0.63
C THR A 239 13.84 -15.76 -1.01
N LYS A 240 14.70 -16.03 -0.01
CA LYS A 240 15.96 -16.76 -0.26
C LYS A 240 15.72 -18.18 -0.78
N GLY A 241 14.52 -18.70 -0.55
CA GLY A 241 14.10 -20.01 -1.01
C GLY A 241 14.84 -21.16 -0.32
N HIS A 242 14.79 -22.32 -0.95
CA HIS A 242 15.51 -23.51 -0.49
C HIS A 242 16.27 -24.16 -1.65
N VAL A 243 17.46 -24.67 -1.36
CA VAL A 243 18.29 -25.43 -2.30
C VAL A 243 18.23 -26.90 -1.94
N PHE A 244 17.73 -27.71 -2.86
CA PHE A 244 17.65 -29.16 -2.80
C PHE A 244 18.88 -29.79 -3.44
N LYS A 245 19.26 -30.97 -2.95
CA LYS A 245 20.24 -31.80 -3.64
C LYS A 245 19.66 -32.28 -4.97
N THR A 246 20.39 -32.09 -6.07
CA THR A 246 19.95 -32.44 -7.43
C THR A 246 20.22 -33.90 -7.77
N ASP A 247 19.57 -34.82 -7.05
CA ASP A 247 19.61 -36.27 -7.30
C ASP A 247 18.21 -36.90 -7.11
N GLU A 248 18.13 -38.24 -7.06
CA GLU A 248 16.87 -38.97 -6.92
C GLU A 248 16.09 -38.66 -5.64
N SER A 249 16.74 -38.10 -4.61
CA SER A 249 16.06 -37.68 -3.39
C SER A 249 15.24 -36.41 -3.57
N PHE A 250 15.43 -35.66 -4.67
CA PHE A 250 14.63 -34.48 -4.96
C PHE A 250 13.25 -34.86 -5.48
N THR A 251 12.31 -35.06 -4.56
CA THR A 251 10.94 -35.48 -4.86
C THR A 251 9.93 -34.37 -4.48
N PRO A 252 8.68 -34.45 -4.96
CA PRO A 252 7.60 -33.60 -4.45
C PRO A 252 7.41 -33.70 -2.92
N ALA A 253 7.71 -34.84 -2.29
CA ALA A 253 7.65 -34.99 -0.84
C ALA A 253 8.78 -34.23 -0.13
N ALA A 254 9.97 -34.14 -0.75
CA ALA A 254 11.04 -33.26 -0.25
C ALA A 254 10.67 -31.78 -0.36
N VAL A 255 10.02 -31.38 -1.46
CA VAL A 255 9.49 -30.01 -1.62
C VAL A 255 8.49 -29.68 -0.51
N ARG A 256 7.52 -30.57 -0.25
CA ARG A 256 6.55 -30.43 0.86
C ARG A 256 7.25 -30.20 2.20
N LYS A 257 8.30 -30.96 2.49
CA LYS A 257 9.04 -30.85 3.76
C LYS A 257 9.67 -29.48 3.98
N GLN A 258 10.12 -28.81 2.91
CA GLN A 258 10.80 -27.51 2.97
C GLN A 258 9.89 -26.35 2.58
N TRP A 259 8.58 -26.57 2.43
CA TRP A 259 7.65 -25.57 1.91
C TRP A 259 7.59 -24.29 2.75
N ALA A 260 7.69 -24.41 4.08
CA ALA A 260 7.76 -23.26 4.98
C ALA A 260 8.97 -22.35 4.66
N LYS A 261 10.15 -22.94 4.42
CA LYS A 261 11.37 -22.19 4.08
C LYS A 261 11.30 -21.55 2.70
N ILE A 262 10.68 -22.22 1.72
CA ILE A 262 10.46 -21.65 0.38
C ILE A 262 9.62 -20.38 0.47
N ASN A 263 8.69 -20.30 1.43
CA ASN A 263 7.77 -19.19 1.62
C ASN A 263 8.17 -18.25 2.79
N ASP A 264 9.43 -18.29 3.24
CA ASP A 264 9.95 -17.41 4.29
C ASP A 264 10.53 -16.11 3.71
N TYR A 265 9.90 -14.99 4.04
CA TYR A 265 10.26 -13.65 3.56
C TYR A 265 11.15 -12.85 4.52
N THR A 266 11.63 -13.44 5.62
CA THR A 266 12.40 -12.74 6.67
C THR A 266 13.65 -12.01 6.12
N ASP A 267 14.38 -12.64 5.20
CA ASP A 267 15.59 -12.09 4.57
C ASP A 267 15.43 -11.99 3.04
N ALA A 268 14.30 -11.49 2.55
CA ALA A 268 14.00 -11.49 1.12
C ALA A 268 14.93 -10.60 0.28
N ASP A 269 15.07 -10.96 -1.01
CA ASP A 269 15.78 -10.21 -2.03
C ASP A 269 14.84 -9.41 -2.94
N HIS A 270 15.39 -8.44 -3.67
CA HIS A 270 14.65 -7.61 -4.63
C HIS A 270 15.31 -7.58 -6.02
N PRO A 271 15.35 -8.71 -6.76
CA PRO A 271 15.99 -8.77 -8.07
C PRO A 271 15.37 -7.77 -9.04
N LYS A 272 16.20 -6.95 -9.67
CA LYS A 272 15.75 -5.93 -10.64
C LYS A 272 15.71 -6.48 -12.06
N ASP A 273 16.47 -7.52 -12.36
CA ASP A 273 16.50 -8.15 -13.68
C ASP A 273 16.84 -9.64 -13.64
N ILE A 274 16.78 -10.26 -14.82
CA ILE A 274 16.96 -11.71 -14.99
C ILE A 274 18.42 -12.17 -14.76
N THR A 275 19.38 -11.25 -14.64
CA THR A 275 20.81 -11.55 -14.49
C THR A 275 21.30 -11.45 -13.05
N GLU A 276 20.52 -10.84 -12.14
CA GLU A 276 20.88 -10.70 -10.73
C GLU A 276 20.76 -12.02 -9.93
N THR A 277 20.15 -13.07 -10.49
CA THR A 277 20.02 -14.37 -9.83
C THR A 277 21.21 -15.27 -10.11
N ASP A 278 21.94 -15.68 -9.07
CA ASP A 278 23.08 -16.60 -9.16
C ASP A 278 22.64 -18.08 -9.30
N TYR A 279 22.05 -18.42 -10.44
CA TYR A 279 21.60 -19.78 -10.73
C TYR A 279 22.76 -20.81 -10.72
N LEU A 280 23.97 -20.40 -11.08
CA LEU A 280 25.16 -21.27 -11.06
C LEU A 280 25.61 -21.56 -9.63
N GLY A 281 25.66 -20.55 -8.77
CA GLY A 281 25.94 -20.73 -7.35
C GLY A 281 24.94 -21.65 -6.68
N PHE A 282 23.64 -21.55 -7.02
CA PHE A 282 22.64 -22.49 -6.55
C PHE A 282 22.89 -23.92 -7.04
N LEU A 283 23.27 -24.10 -8.31
CA LEU A 283 23.58 -25.42 -8.85
C LEU A 283 24.80 -26.05 -8.15
N GLU A 284 25.86 -25.28 -7.93
CA GLU A 284 27.05 -25.76 -7.22
C GLU A 284 26.77 -26.06 -5.74
N LYS A 285 25.91 -25.26 -5.11
CA LYS A 285 25.43 -25.53 -3.75
C LYS A 285 24.59 -26.81 -3.70
N ALA A 286 23.67 -26.99 -4.66
CA ALA A 286 22.81 -28.17 -4.76
C ALA A 286 23.59 -29.48 -4.84
N LYS A 287 24.68 -29.53 -5.62
CA LYS A 287 25.56 -30.71 -5.70
C LYS A 287 26.12 -31.13 -4.34
N LYS A 288 26.42 -30.15 -3.48
CA LYS A 288 27.04 -30.33 -2.15
C LYS A 288 26.04 -30.55 -1.02
N MET A 289 24.74 -30.36 -1.27
CA MET A 289 23.71 -30.61 -0.25
C MET A 289 23.69 -32.09 0.17
N PRO A 290 23.32 -32.41 1.42
CA PRO A 290 23.00 -33.77 1.84
C PRO A 290 21.73 -34.28 1.14
N THR A 291 21.49 -35.59 1.21
CA THR A 291 20.25 -36.21 0.72
C THR A 291 19.03 -35.45 1.25
N ASN A 292 18.07 -35.17 0.36
CA ASN A 292 16.91 -34.37 0.73
C ASN A 292 16.02 -35.13 1.73
N GLU A 293 15.67 -34.48 2.83
CA GLU A 293 14.66 -34.98 3.77
C GLU A 293 13.29 -35.06 3.09
N GLN A 294 12.59 -36.16 3.31
CA GLN A 294 11.25 -36.38 2.76
C GLN A 294 10.17 -35.95 3.75
N GLY A 295 9.02 -35.50 3.25
CA GLY A 295 7.82 -35.33 4.06
C GLY A 295 7.33 -36.66 4.63
N GLN A 296 6.70 -36.64 5.80
CA GLN A 296 6.20 -37.87 6.47
C GLN A 296 5.20 -38.63 5.59
N GLU A 297 4.37 -37.89 4.85
CA GLU A 297 3.36 -38.43 3.95
C GLU A 297 3.82 -38.29 2.50
N PRO A 298 3.72 -39.36 1.69
CA PRO A 298 4.14 -39.31 0.29
C PRO A 298 3.23 -38.39 -0.53
N VAL A 299 3.78 -37.78 -1.57
CA VAL A 299 2.99 -37.02 -2.55
C VAL A 299 2.68 -37.95 -3.72
N ARG A 300 1.40 -38.29 -3.90
CA ARG A 300 0.92 -39.29 -4.86
C ARG A 300 -0.21 -38.75 -5.73
N PHE A 301 -0.43 -39.41 -6.86
CA PHE A 301 -1.45 -39.09 -7.86
C PHE A 301 -2.28 -40.32 -8.26
N ASP A 302 -2.34 -41.32 -7.38
CA ASP A 302 -3.01 -42.58 -7.67
C ASP A 302 -4.50 -42.32 -8.01
N GLY A 303 -4.93 -42.79 -9.19
CA GLY A 303 -6.29 -42.56 -9.71
C GLY A 303 -6.56 -41.15 -10.24
N LYS A 304 -5.57 -40.23 -10.20
CA LYS A 304 -5.69 -38.87 -10.72
C LYS A 304 -5.16 -38.79 -12.16
N THR A 305 -5.74 -37.87 -12.92
CA THR A 305 -5.37 -37.62 -14.32
C THR A 305 -4.80 -36.21 -14.48
N VAL A 306 -3.63 -36.13 -15.11
CA VAL A 306 -2.86 -34.90 -15.28
C VAL A 306 -2.67 -34.61 -16.76
N LEU A 307 -3.15 -33.45 -17.23
CA LEU A 307 -2.93 -32.96 -18.59
C LEU A 307 -1.75 -31.97 -18.60
N ILE A 308 -0.76 -32.21 -19.45
CA ILE A 308 0.45 -31.38 -19.55
C ILE A 308 0.61 -30.94 -21.00
N THR A 309 0.63 -29.62 -21.23
CA THR A 309 0.81 -29.05 -22.57
C THR A 309 2.28 -28.79 -22.87
N GLY A 310 2.70 -28.98 -24.12
CA GLY A 310 4.10 -28.91 -24.53
C GLY A 310 4.96 -29.95 -23.81
N ALA A 311 4.45 -31.17 -23.70
CA ALA A 311 5.01 -32.27 -22.93
C ALA A 311 5.87 -33.25 -23.75
N GLY A 312 6.04 -33.01 -25.05
CA GLY A 312 6.84 -33.88 -25.91
C GLY A 312 8.35 -33.78 -25.70
N ALA A 313 8.84 -32.71 -25.08
CA ALA A 313 10.26 -32.48 -24.81
C ALA A 313 10.51 -31.58 -23.59
N GLY A 314 11.79 -31.42 -23.20
CA GLY A 314 12.25 -30.46 -22.20
C GLY A 314 11.51 -30.54 -20.86
N LEU A 315 11.11 -29.38 -20.33
CA LEU A 315 10.37 -29.24 -19.07
C LEU A 315 9.08 -30.07 -19.05
N GLY A 316 8.24 -29.97 -20.08
CA GLY A 316 6.97 -30.68 -20.10
C GLY A 316 7.13 -32.21 -20.10
N ARG A 317 8.15 -32.74 -20.80
CA ARG A 317 8.49 -34.16 -20.74
C ARG A 317 8.90 -34.58 -19.32
N SER A 318 9.77 -33.80 -18.69
CA SER A 318 10.22 -34.08 -17.30
C SER A 318 9.06 -34.05 -16.31
N TYR A 319 8.12 -33.11 -16.48
CA TYR A 319 6.89 -33.07 -15.69
C TYR A 319 6.06 -34.34 -15.91
N ALA A 320 5.83 -34.75 -17.16
CA ALA A 320 5.07 -35.95 -17.50
C ALA A 320 5.64 -37.22 -16.85
N LEU A 321 6.96 -37.41 -16.93
CA LEU A 321 7.64 -38.53 -16.28
C LEU A 321 7.53 -38.46 -14.74
N THR A 322 7.62 -37.26 -14.17
CA THR A 322 7.49 -37.06 -12.71
C THR A 322 6.08 -37.40 -12.22
N PHE A 323 5.02 -36.90 -12.88
CA PHE A 323 3.64 -37.23 -12.50
C PHE A 323 3.35 -38.72 -12.67
N ALA A 324 3.81 -39.34 -13.77
CA ALA A 324 3.64 -40.78 -14.00
C ALA A 324 4.33 -41.62 -12.91
N ARG A 325 5.57 -41.27 -12.52
CA ARG A 325 6.32 -41.96 -11.44
C ARG A 325 5.59 -41.91 -10.09
N HIS A 326 4.78 -40.88 -9.87
CA HIS A 326 3.99 -40.71 -8.65
C HIS A 326 2.54 -41.21 -8.77
N GLY A 327 2.21 -41.98 -9.82
CA GLY A 327 0.95 -42.72 -9.94
C GLY A 327 -0.13 -42.09 -10.83
N ALA A 328 0.16 -40.95 -11.48
CA ALA A 328 -0.82 -40.27 -12.32
C ALA A 328 -1.08 -41.03 -13.64
N ASN A 329 -2.32 -40.91 -14.13
CA ASN A 329 -2.60 -41.06 -15.55
C ASN A 329 -2.20 -39.76 -16.27
N VAL A 330 -1.33 -39.83 -17.29
CA VAL A 330 -0.76 -38.63 -17.92
C VAL A 330 -1.26 -38.44 -19.34
N VAL A 331 -1.81 -37.26 -19.61
CA VAL A 331 -2.15 -36.82 -20.97
C VAL A 331 -1.02 -35.92 -21.48
N VAL A 332 -0.25 -36.44 -22.43
CA VAL A 332 0.92 -35.79 -23.03
C VAL A 332 0.46 -35.03 -24.27
N ASN A 333 0.35 -33.71 -24.18
CA ASN A 333 0.07 -32.87 -25.34
C ASN A 333 1.35 -32.28 -25.93
N ASP A 334 1.50 -32.39 -27.25
CA ASP A 334 2.51 -31.68 -28.04
C ASP A 334 1.98 -31.43 -29.46
N MET A 335 2.53 -30.44 -30.16
CA MET A 335 2.22 -30.21 -31.57
C MET A 335 2.91 -31.23 -32.48
N ASN A 336 4.01 -31.82 -32.02
CA ASN A 336 4.73 -32.86 -32.75
C ASN A 336 4.28 -34.25 -32.28
N ALA A 337 3.71 -35.03 -33.21
CA ALA A 337 3.18 -36.35 -32.93
C ALA A 337 4.24 -37.34 -32.42
N ASP A 338 5.43 -37.33 -33.03
CA ASP A 338 6.51 -38.24 -32.64
C ASP A 338 7.00 -37.94 -31.23
N ASN A 339 7.19 -36.67 -30.89
CA ASN A 339 7.59 -36.24 -29.54
C ASN A 339 6.56 -36.68 -28.49
N ALA A 340 5.27 -36.41 -28.71
CA ALA A 340 4.22 -36.81 -27.78
C ALA A 340 4.17 -38.34 -27.60
N ASN A 341 4.22 -39.10 -28.70
CA ASN A 341 4.17 -40.56 -28.67
C ASN A 341 5.41 -41.16 -27.99
N ASN A 342 6.60 -40.61 -28.23
CA ASN A 342 7.84 -41.08 -27.60
C ASN A 342 7.77 -40.96 -26.08
N VAL A 343 7.28 -39.83 -25.54
CA VAL A 343 7.11 -39.66 -24.09
C VAL A 343 6.06 -40.61 -23.52
N VAL A 344 4.97 -40.86 -24.25
CA VAL A 344 3.98 -41.87 -23.85
C VAL A 344 4.59 -43.27 -23.77
N GLN A 345 5.40 -43.66 -24.76
CA GLN A 345 6.07 -44.97 -24.75
C GLN A 345 7.07 -45.09 -23.60
N GLU A 346 7.79 -44.01 -23.30
CA GLU A 346 8.69 -43.97 -22.15
C GLU A 346 7.96 -44.18 -20.83
N ILE A 347 6.84 -43.46 -20.62
CA ILE A 347 5.98 -43.63 -19.44
C ILE A 347 5.46 -45.07 -19.33
N LYS A 348 4.95 -45.63 -20.44
CA LYS A 348 4.43 -47.01 -20.46
C LYS A 348 5.51 -48.05 -20.18
N LYS A 349 6.71 -47.87 -20.74
CA LYS A 349 7.87 -48.74 -20.48
C LYS A 349 8.30 -48.71 -19.01
N ALA A 350 8.14 -47.56 -18.35
CA ALA A 350 8.37 -47.41 -16.91
C ALA A 350 7.18 -47.90 -16.04
N GLY A 351 6.15 -48.52 -16.64
CA GLY A 351 4.98 -49.06 -15.94
C GLY A 351 3.87 -48.04 -15.63
N GLY A 352 4.00 -46.79 -16.10
CA GLY A 352 2.99 -45.75 -15.94
C GLY A 352 1.89 -45.79 -17.01
N LYS A 353 0.87 -44.93 -16.84
CA LYS A 353 -0.26 -44.80 -17.77
C LYS A 353 -0.20 -43.45 -18.47
N ALA A 354 -0.17 -43.46 -19.81
CA ALA A 354 -0.20 -42.22 -20.59
C ALA A 354 -0.88 -42.38 -21.95
N ILE A 355 -1.42 -41.26 -22.45
CA ILE A 355 -1.92 -41.11 -23.82
C ILE A 355 -1.35 -39.83 -24.45
N ALA A 356 -1.26 -39.79 -25.78
CA ALA A 356 -0.80 -38.64 -26.54
C ALA A 356 -1.99 -37.87 -27.10
N VAL A 357 -1.89 -36.53 -27.14
CA VAL A 357 -2.87 -35.66 -27.81
C VAL A 357 -2.15 -34.63 -28.65
N VAL A 358 -2.22 -34.81 -29.97
CA VAL A 358 -1.57 -33.92 -30.95
C VAL A 358 -2.56 -32.84 -31.38
N ALA A 359 -2.48 -31.70 -30.72
CA ALA A 359 -3.40 -30.58 -30.93
C ALA A 359 -2.79 -29.26 -30.44
N SER A 360 -3.28 -28.15 -30.97
CA SER A 360 -2.95 -26.82 -30.48
C SER A 360 -3.52 -26.62 -29.07
N THR A 361 -2.84 -25.84 -28.24
CA THR A 361 -3.40 -25.40 -26.95
C THR A 361 -4.62 -24.49 -27.11
N LEU A 362 -4.84 -23.92 -28.29
CA LEU A 362 -6.07 -23.21 -28.61
C LEU A 362 -7.28 -24.16 -28.71
N GLU A 363 -7.06 -25.45 -28.97
CA GLU A 363 -8.08 -26.51 -28.97
C GLU A 363 -8.28 -27.09 -27.57
N GLY A 364 -8.48 -26.24 -26.56
CA GLY A 364 -8.58 -26.63 -25.14
C GLY A 364 -9.59 -27.75 -24.88
N ASP A 365 -10.77 -27.69 -25.52
CA ASP A 365 -11.82 -28.70 -25.38
C ASP A 365 -11.37 -30.07 -25.86
N LYS A 366 -10.62 -30.14 -26.97
CA LYS A 366 -10.08 -31.40 -27.50
C LYS A 366 -9.07 -32.03 -26.55
N LEU A 367 -8.24 -31.20 -25.90
CA LEU A 367 -7.26 -31.65 -24.91
C LEU A 367 -7.93 -32.23 -23.66
N VAL A 368 -8.96 -31.55 -23.16
CA VAL A 368 -9.74 -32.01 -22.00
C VAL A 368 -10.56 -33.24 -22.35
N GLN A 369 -11.20 -33.27 -23.51
CA GLN A 369 -11.98 -34.42 -23.97
C GLN A 369 -11.11 -35.67 -24.09
N ALA A 370 -9.89 -35.55 -24.61
CA ALA A 370 -8.96 -36.68 -24.67
C ALA A 370 -8.61 -37.25 -23.28
N ALA A 371 -8.53 -36.40 -22.23
CA ALA A 371 -8.35 -36.88 -20.87
C ALA A 371 -9.56 -37.69 -20.37
N LEU A 372 -10.77 -37.24 -20.70
CA LEU A 372 -12.02 -37.93 -20.36
C LEU A 372 -12.15 -39.24 -21.14
N ASP A 373 -11.84 -39.26 -22.43
CA ASP A 373 -11.93 -40.46 -23.27
C ASP A 373 -10.88 -41.51 -22.86
N GLY A 374 -9.67 -41.06 -22.53
CA GLY A 374 -8.56 -41.95 -22.17
C GLY A 374 -8.63 -42.50 -20.74
N PHE A 375 -9.09 -41.69 -19.78
CA PHE A 375 -8.98 -42.01 -18.35
C PHE A 375 -10.24 -41.70 -17.53
N GLY A 376 -11.31 -41.22 -18.15
CA GLY A 376 -12.60 -40.94 -17.49
C GLY A 376 -12.62 -39.74 -16.55
N SER A 377 -11.50 -39.00 -16.42
CA SER A 377 -11.37 -37.92 -15.45
C SER A 377 -10.24 -36.94 -15.79
N LEU A 378 -10.29 -35.74 -15.19
CA LEU A 378 -9.21 -34.76 -15.21
C LEU A 378 -9.13 -34.07 -13.84
N HIS A 379 -7.92 -33.95 -13.30
CA HIS A 379 -7.69 -33.47 -11.93
C HIS A 379 -6.67 -32.33 -11.86
N THR A 380 -5.65 -32.38 -12.71
CA THR A 380 -4.56 -31.39 -12.73
C THR A 380 -4.29 -30.97 -14.17
N ILE A 381 -4.12 -29.68 -14.42
CA ILE A 381 -3.59 -29.16 -15.68
C ILE A 381 -2.27 -28.41 -15.44
N ILE A 382 -1.27 -28.70 -16.29
CA ILE A 382 0.02 -28.02 -16.32
C ILE A 382 0.14 -27.30 -17.66
N CYS A 383 -0.10 -25.99 -17.65
CA CYS A 383 -0.06 -25.14 -18.84
C CYS A 383 1.38 -24.68 -19.12
N ASN A 384 2.14 -25.51 -19.84
CA ASN A 384 3.58 -25.34 -20.07
C ASN A 384 3.96 -25.04 -21.54
N ALA A 385 3.08 -25.31 -22.50
CA ALA A 385 3.36 -25.07 -23.92
C ALA A 385 3.89 -23.65 -24.20
N GLY A 386 4.80 -23.55 -25.17
CA GLY A 386 5.45 -22.28 -25.46
C GLY A 386 6.35 -22.30 -26.69
N ILE A 387 6.58 -21.10 -27.23
CA ILE A 387 7.49 -20.83 -28.35
C ILE A 387 8.25 -19.52 -28.11
N LEU A 388 9.37 -19.34 -28.81
CA LEU A 388 10.08 -18.06 -28.84
C LEU A 388 10.02 -17.44 -30.24
N ARG A 389 9.85 -16.12 -30.29
CA ARG A 389 10.00 -15.27 -31.49
C ARG A 389 10.76 -14.01 -31.08
N ASP A 390 11.96 -14.23 -30.56
CA ASP A 390 12.79 -13.19 -29.97
C ASP A 390 13.25 -12.20 -31.05
N LYS A 391 12.98 -10.92 -30.79
CA LYS A 391 13.28 -9.82 -31.69
C LYS A 391 13.25 -8.52 -30.90
N SER A 392 14.22 -7.63 -31.11
CA SER A 392 14.09 -6.24 -30.63
C SER A 392 12.75 -5.65 -31.10
N PHE A 393 12.11 -4.84 -30.27
CA PHE A 393 10.75 -4.36 -30.47
C PHE A 393 10.55 -3.64 -31.80
N ALA A 394 11.56 -2.91 -32.29
CA ALA A 394 11.47 -2.14 -33.53
C ALA A 394 11.23 -2.99 -34.81
N PRO A 395 11.98 -4.07 -35.07
CA PRO A 395 11.71 -4.98 -36.19
C PRO A 395 10.71 -6.11 -35.90
N MET A 396 10.21 -6.27 -34.68
CA MET A 396 9.21 -7.30 -34.35
C MET A 396 7.94 -7.14 -35.20
N THR A 397 7.54 -8.18 -35.92
CA THR A 397 6.31 -8.15 -36.71
C THR A 397 5.09 -8.47 -35.87
N GLU A 398 3.93 -8.06 -36.34
CA GLU A 398 2.64 -8.40 -35.73
C GLU A 398 2.42 -9.92 -35.66
N LYS A 399 2.77 -10.66 -36.72
CA LYS A 399 2.68 -12.13 -36.74
C LYS A 399 3.56 -12.79 -35.66
N GLU A 400 4.74 -12.25 -35.39
CA GLU A 400 5.63 -12.74 -34.32
C GLU A 400 5.09 -12.40 -32.92
N TRP A 401 4.41 -11.26 -32.77
CA TRP A 401 3.70 -10.90 -31.55
C TRP A 401 2.54 -11.86 -31.28
N ASP A 402 1.65 -12.02 -32.25
CA ASP A 402 0.42 -12.81 -32.11
C ASP A 402 0.73 -14.29 -31.87
N ALA A 403 1.70 -14.87 -32.60
CA ALA A 403 2.07 -16.28 -32.42
C ALA A 403 2.50 -16.60 -30.97
N VAL A 404 3.30 -15.71 -30.36
CA VAL A 404 3.73 -15.85 -28.96
C VAL A 404 2.55 -15.64 -28.02
N TYR A 405 1.76 -14.59 -28.23
CA TYR A 405 0.61 -14.28 -27.38
C TYR A 405 -0.43 -15.41 -27.37
N ASP A 406 -0.75 -15.94 -28.56
CA ASP A 406 -1.72 -17.02 -28.75
C ASP A 406 -1.26 -18.31 -28.10
N THR A 407 -0.01 -18.73 -28.35
CA THR A 407 0.52 -19.98 -27.79
C THR A 407 0.57 -19.93 -26.27
N HIS A 408 1.04 -18.80 -25.72
CA HIS A 408 1.28 -18.69 -24.29
C HIS A 408 0.02 -18.32 -23.52
N LEU A 409 -0.56 -17.15 -23.77
CA LEU A 409 -1.67 -16.66 -22.97
C LEU A 409 -2.99 -17.28 -23.43
N LYS A 410 -3.35 -17.14 -24.71
CA LYS A 410 -4.66 -17.62 -25.21
C LYS A 410 -4.78 -19.14 -25.10
N GLY A 411 -3.70 -19.87 -25.35
CA GLY A 411 -3.63 -21.32 -25.14
C GLY A 411 -3.80 -21.72 -23.67
N THR A 412 -3.15 -21.01 -22.74
CA THR A 412 -3.35 -21.25 -21.29
C THR A 412 -4.80 -20.98 -20.88
N TYR A 413 -5.38 -19.88 -21.37
CA TYR A 413 -6.80 -19.56 -21.19
C TYR A 413 -7.71 -20.67 -21.71
N ALA A 414 -7.54 -21.11 -22.96
CA ALA A 414 -8.41 -22.10 -23.60
C ALA A 414 -8.41 -23.44 -22.85
N VAL A 415 -7.23 -23.92 -22.42
CA VAL A 415 -7.11 -25.16 -21.64
C VAL A 415 -7.78 -25.01 -20.27
N ALA A 416 -7.53 -23.91 -19.57
CA ALA A 416 -8.16 -23.66 -18.27
C ALA A 416 -9.69 -23.53 -18.40
N LYS A 417 -10.17 -22.85 -19.44
CA LYS A 417 -11.59 -22.65 -19.75
C LYS A 417 -12.31 -23.97 -19.99
N ALA A 418 -11.71 -24.87 -20.77
CA ALA A 418 -12.23 -26.20 -21.04
C ALA A 418 -12.27 -27.09 -19.78
N ALA A 419 -11.25 -27.01 -18.92
CA ALA A 419 -11.18 -27.81 -17.70
C ALA A 419 -12.10 -27.31 -16.57
N TRP A 420 -12.44 -26.01 -16.58
CA TRP A 420 -13.13 -25.34 -15.48
C TRP A 420 -14.47 -25.95 -15.08
N PRO A 421 -15.40 -26.29 -16.00
CA PRO A 421 -16.69 -26.88 -15.63
C PRO A 421 -16.54 -28.23 -14.91
N LEU A 422 -15.55 -29.03 -15.31
CA LEU A 422 -15.24 -30.32 -14.67
C LEU A 422 -14.74 -30.09 -13.24
N PHE A 423 -13.75 -29.21 -13.08
CA PHE A 423 -13.16 -28.88 -11.79
C PHE A 423 -14.20 -28.30 -10.81
N GLN A 424 -15.09 -27.44 -11.29
CA GLN A 424 -16.20 -26.91 -10.48
C GLN A 424 -17.16 -28.02 -10.03
N LYS A 425 -17.55 -28.92 -10.94
CA LYS A 425 -18.49 -30.01 -10.65
C LYS A 425 -17.93 -30.98 -9.61
N GLN A 426 -16.66 -31.35 -9.73
CA GLN A 426 -16.02 -32.30 -8.83
C GLN A 426 -15.49 -31.67 -7.53
N ARG A 427 -15.56 -30.34 -7.41
CA ARG A 427 -15.00 -29.55 -6.30
C ARG A 427 -13.51 -29.82 -6.02
N TYR A 428 -12.76 -30.05 -7.08
CA TYR A 428 -11.33 -30.28 -7.03
C TYR A 428 -10.69 -29.88 -8.36
N GLY A 429 -9.58 -29.15 -8.29
CA GLY A 429 -8.73 -28.88 -9.44
C GLY A 429 -7.37 -28.35 -9.00
N ARG A 430 -6.33 -28.68 -9.76
CA ARG A 430 -4.99 -28.10 -9.60
C ARG A 430 -4.53 -27.53 -10.94
N ILE A 431 -4.22 -26.25 -10.96
CA ILE A 431 -3.78 -25.52 -12.15
C ILE A 431 -2.37 -25.00 -11.87
N VAL A 432 -1.39 -25.44 -12.67
CA VAL A 432 -0.05 -24.85 -12.64
C VAL A 432 0.22 -24.23 -14.00
N THR A 433 0.45 -22.92 -14.01
CA THR A 433 0.76 -22.18 -15.24
C THR A 433 2.23 -21.80 -15.28
N THR A 434 2.80 -21.67 -16.49
CA THR A 434 4.21 -21.34 -16.64
C THR A 434 4.38 -19.88 -17.09
N SER A 435 4.87 -19.03 -16.19
CA SER A 435 5.39 -17.68 -16.49
C SER A 435 6.89 -17.75 -16.87
N SER A 436 7.68 -16.72 -16.58
CA SER A 436 9.16 -16.71 -16.67
C SER A 436 9.75 -15.47 -15.96
N ALA A 437 11.05 -15.49 -15.67
CA ALA A 437 11.74 -14.33 -15.10
C ALA A 437 11.66 -13.12 -16.04
N VAL A 438 11.56 -13.35 -17.36
CA VAL A 438 11.32 -12.32 -18.38
C VAL A 438 9.91 -11.72 -18.27
N GLY A 439 8.91 -12.50 -17.86
CA GLY A 439 7.60 -11.96 -17.48
C GLY A 439 7.72 -11.06 -16.25
N VAL A 440 8.34 -11.55 -15.19
CA VAL A 440 8.46 -10.83 -13.91
C VAL A 440 9.25 -9.50 -14.06
N HIS A 441 10.40 -9.53 -14.74
CA HIS A 441 11.35 -8.42 -14.75
C HIS A 441 11.49 -7.67 -16.10
N GLY A 442 10.90 -8.19 -17.17
CA GLY A 442 11.13 -7.72 -18.55
C GLY A 442 12.52 -8.08 -19.09
N ASN A 443 12.66 -8.20 -20.40
CA ASN A 443 13.96 -8.44 -21.04
C ASN A 443 14.04 -7.84 -22.44
N PHE A 444 15.22 -7.32 -22.81
CA PHE A 444 15.45 -6.76 -24.14
C PHE A 444 15.18 -7.81 -25.23
N GLY A 445 14.42 -7.45 -26.27
CA GLY A 445 14.18 -8.32 -27.41
C GLY A 445 13.06 -9.33 -27.21
N GLN A 446 12.31 -9.21 -26.11
CA GLN A 446 11.28 -10.18 -25.74
C GLN A 446 9.96 -9.50 -25.34
N ALA A 447 9.60 -8.40 -26.00
CA ALA A 447 8.39 -7.64 -25.66
C ALA A 447 7.11 -8.48 -25.73
N ASN A 448 6.95 -9.28 -26.79
CA ASN A 448 5.84 -10.24 -26.94
C ASN A 448 5.83 -11.29 -25.81
N TYR A 449 6.97 -11.95 -25.58
CA TYR A 449 7.10 -13.02 -24.59
C TYR A 449 6.94 -12.51 -23.15
N SER A 450 7.57 -11.40 -22.79
CA SER A 450 7.43 -10.75 -21.49
C SER A 450 5.98 -10.36 -21.20
N THR A 451 5.29 -9.79 -22.20
CA THR A 451 3.87 -9.42 -22.08
C THR A 451 3.01 -10.66 -21.84
N ALA A 452 3.15 -11.71 -22.66
CA ALA A 452 2.36 -12.93 -22.52
C ALA A 452 2.63 -13.66 -21.19
N LYS A 453 3.90 -13.79 -20.80
CA LYS A 453 4.29 -14.44 -19.53
C LYS A 453 3.84 -13.66 -18.29
N SER A 454 3.81 -12.34 -18.37
CA SER A 454 3.22 -11.51 -17.31
C SER A 454 1.71 -11.67 -17.25
N ALA A 455 1.04 -11.68 -18.41
CA ALA A 455 -0.40 -11.86 -18.48
C ALA A 455 -0.87 -13.19 -17.86
N ILE A 456 -0.07 -14.26 -17.98
CA ILE A 456 -0.32 -15.54 -17.31
C ILE A 456 -0.36 -15.38 -15.78
N ILE A 457 0.46 -14.51 -15.18
CA ILE A 457 0.42 -14.24 -13.73
C ILE A 457 -0.96 -13.68 -13.36
N GLY A 458 -1.42 -12.65 -14.09
CA GLY A 458 -2.73 -12.04 -13.86
C GLY A 458 -3.89 -13.03 -14.05
N LEU A 459 -3.88 -13.83 -15.13
CA LEU A 459 -4.87 -14.88 -15.36
C LEU A 459 -4.91 -15.89 -14.20
N THR A 460 -3.75 -16.36 -13.76
CA THR A 460 -3.65 -17.41 -12.74
C THR A 460 -4.15 -16.92 -11.37
N ARG A 461 -3.88 -15.65 -11.03
CA ARG A 461 -4.43 -15.03 -9.81
C ARG A 461 -5.96 -14.97 -9.84
N THR A 462 -6.56 -14.60 -10.96
CA THR A 462 -8.02 -14.64 -11.13
C THR A 462 -8.57 -16.06 -10.96
N LEU A 463 -7.94 -17.06 -11.59
CA LEU A 463 -8.35 -18.47 -11.44
C LEU A 463 -8.23 -18.95 -9.99
N ALA A 464 -7.19 -18.52 -9.26
CA ALA A 464 -7.03 -18.83 -7.84
C ALA A 464 -8.18 -18.25 -6.99
N ILE A 465 -8.55 -16.99 -7.23
CA ILE A 465 -9.63 -16.30 -6.49
C ILE A 465 -10.98 -16.96 -6.75
N GLU A 466 -11.36 -17.09 -8.03
CA GLU A 466 -12.66 -17.66 -8.41
C GLU A 466 -12.78 -19.14 -8.07
N GLY A 467 -11.65 -19.86 -8.14
CA GLY A 467 -11.55 -21.30 -7.92
C GLY A 467 -11.62 -21.72 -6.46
N LYS A 468 -11.20 -20.86 -5.53
CA LYS A 468 -11.05 -21.17 -4.09
C LYS A 468 -12.31 -21.82 -3.48
N LYS A 469 -13.50 -21.25 -3.74
CA LYS A 469 -14.77 -21.77 -3.21
C LYS A 469 -15.18 -23.15 -3.76
N TYR A 470 -14.55 -23.58 -4.84
CA TYR A 470 -14.75 -24.87 -5.49
C TYR A 470 -13.59 -25.85 -5.24
N GLY A 471 -12.62 -25.54 -4.37
CA GLY A 471 -11.44 -26.41 -4.17
C GLY A 471 -10.49 -26.46 -5.38
N ILE A 472 -10.57 -25.47 -6.26
CA ILE A 472 -9.68 -25.31 -7.41
C ILE A 472 -8.56 -24.37 -6.99
N LEU A 473 -7.32 -24.87 -7.01
CA LEU A 473 -6.14 -24.07 -6.66
C LEU A 473 -5.31 -23.83 -7.91
N ALA A 474 -4.86 -22.59 -8.09
CA ALA A 474 -4.03 -22.18 -9.21
C ALA A 474 -2.74 -21.50 -8.72
N ASN A 475 -1.59 -21.89 -9.26
CA ASN A 475 -0.27 -21.34 -8.94
C ASN A 475 0.57 -21.13 -10.20
N VAL A 476 1.53 -20.22 -10.13
CA VAL A 476 2.43 -19.86 -11.24
C VAL A 476 3.83 -20.39 -10.98
N LEU A 477 4.41 -21.04 -11.98
CA LEU A 477 5.82 -21.41 -12.04
C LEU A 477 6.60 -20.40 -12.89
N VAL A 478 7.79 -20.04 -12.41
CA VAL A 478 8.78 -19.20 -13.09
C VAL A 478 10.06 -20.05 -13.26
N PRO A 479 10.09 -20.96 -14.25
CA PRO A 479 11.19 -21.91 -14.39
C PRO A 479 12.37 -21.31 -15.16
N ASN A 480 13.57 -21.76 -14.81
CA ASN A 480 14.76 -21.61 -15.64
C ASN A 480 15.49 -22.95 -15.77
N ALA A 481 15.62 -23.47 -17.00
CA ALA A 481 16.20 -24.78 -17.29
C ALA A 481 16.76 -24.88 -18.71
N GLY A 482 17.65 -25.85 -18.90
CA GLY A 482 18.16 -26.30 -20.19
C GLY A 482 17.07 -26.95 -21.03
N THR A 483 16.71 -26.31 -22.13
CA THR A 483 15.68 -26.75 -23.08
C THR A 483 16.09 -26.39 -24.50
N ALA A 484 15.33 -26.85 -25.50
CA ALA A 484 15.53 -26.41 -26.88
C ALA A 484 15.44 -24.88 -27.04
N MET A 485 14.65 -24.20 -26.19
CA MET A 485 14.55 -22.74 -26.18
C MET A 485 15.86 -22.09 -25.69
N THR A 486 16.40 -22.54 -24.56
CA THR A 486 17.62 -21.95 -23.98
C THR A 486 18.88 -22.38 -24.72
N ALA A 487 18.87 -23.52 -25.40
CA ALA A 487 19.98 -23.97 -26.27
C ALA A 487 20.27 -23.04 -27.46
N THR A 488 19.36 -22.12 -27.80
CA THR A 488 19.61 -21.10 -28.83
C THR A 488 20.56 -20.00 -28.36
N VAL A 489 20.76 -19.86 -27.05
CA VAL A 489 21.51 -18.75 -26.44
C VAL A 489 22.55 -19.21 -25.39
N TRP A 490 22.42 -20.42 -24.86
CA TRP A 490 23.32 -20.95 -23.83
C TRP A 490 24.32 -21.97 -24.39
N PRO A 491 25.53 -22.05 -23.80
CA PRO A 491 26.46 -23.15 -24.05
C PRO A 491 25.83 -24.52 -23.72
N GLU A 492 26.21 -25.55 -24.46
CA GLU A 492 25.66 -26.91 -24.30
C GLU A 492 25.87 -27.48 -22.89
N GLU A 493 27.03 -27.19 -22.28
CA GLU A 493 27.33 -27.57 -20.90
C GLU A 493 26.32 -26.99 -19.90
N TYR A 494 25.89 -25.74 -20.08
CA TYR A 494 24.88 -25.11 -19.24
C TYR A 494 23.50 -25.74 -19.50
N VAL A 495 23.14 -25.97 -20.76
CA VAL A 495 21.89 -26.65 -21.11
C VAL A 495 21.80 -28.02 -20.43
N LYS A 496 22.91 -28.77 -20.40
CA LYS A 496 22.97 -30.07 -19.70
C LYS A 496 22.91 -29.92 -18.18
N ALA A 497 23.63 -28.95 -17.62
CA ALA A 497 23.76 -28.76 -16.18
C ALA A 497 22.45 -28.30 -15.52
N PHE A 498 21.67 -27.47 -16.20
CA PHE A 498 20.37 -26.98 -15.73
C PHE A 498 19.23 -27.94 -16.13
N SER A 499 19.32 -29.21 -15.72
CA SER A 499 18.35 -30.24 -16.10
C SER A 499 16.90 -29.84 -15.74
N PRO A 500 15.93 -30.01 -16.66
CA PRO A 500 14.50 -29.87 -16.36
C PRO A 500 14.01 -30.72 -15.18
N ASP A 501 14.69 -31.83 -14.89
CA ASP A 501 14.38 -32.71 -13.75
C ASP A 501 14.57 -32.02 -12.39
N PHE A 502 15.32 -30.92 -12.35
CA PHE A 502 15.49 -30.10 -11.14
C PHE A 502 14.38 -29.06 -10.95
N VAL A 503 13.37 -29.05 -11.82
CA VAL A 503 12.16 -28.21 -11.71
C VAL A 503 10.93 -29.07 -11.44
N ALA A 504 10.87 -30.26 -12.04
CA ALA A 504 9.71 -31.14 -12.02
C ALA A 504 9.17 -31.52 -10.61
N PRO A 505 10.00 -31.73 -9.57
CA PRO A 505 9.51 -32.02 -8.23
C PRO A 505 8.63 -30.91 -7.64
N VAL A 506 8.98 -29.64 -7.90
CA VAL A 506 8.19 -28.48 -7.43
C VAL A 506 6.84 -28.43 -8.14
N VAL A 507 6.83 -28.68 -9.46
CA VAL A 507 5.59 -28.76 -10.25
C VAL A 507 4.71 -29.92 -9.78
N GLY A 508 5.33 -31.08 -9.49
CA GLY A 508 4.65 -32.22 -8.91
C GLY A 508 4.00 -31.88 -7.57
N TYR A 509 4.68 -31.14 -6.68
CA TYR A 509 4.07 -30.73 -5.42
C TYR A 509 2.93 -29.73 -5.63
N LEU A 510 3.13 -28.68 -6.43
CA LEU A 510 2.11 -27.67 -6.74
C LEU A 510 0.85 -28.27 -7.39
N GLY A 511 1.01 -29.30 -8.21
CA GLY A 511 -0.07 -30.01 -8.88
C GLY A 511 -0.80 -31.03 -8.02
N SER A 512 -0.35 -31.27 -6.77
CA SER A 512 -0.86 -32.32 -5.88
C SER A 512 -1.97 -31.86 -4.95
N GLU A 513 -2.71 -32.83 -4.41
CA GLU A 513 -3.70 -32.59 -3.36
C GLU A 513 -3.07 -32.05 -2.07
N ALA A 514 -1.84 -32.50 -1.77
CA ALA A 514 -1.06 -32.11 -0.58
C ALA A 514 -0.54 -30.66 -0.60
N CYS A 515 -0.67 -29.94 -1.72
CA CYS A 515 -0.44 -28.52 -1.79
C CYS A 515 -1.77 -27.78 -1.65
N GLU A 516 -1.91 -27.06 -0.54
CA GLU A 516 -3.06 -26.20 -0.25
C GLU A 516 -2.82 -24.74 -0.64
N THR A 517 -1.61 -24.42 -1.12
CA THR A 517 -1.28 -23.08 -1.59
C THR A 517 -2.01 -22.78 -2.90
N THR A 518 -2.54 -21.57 -3.00
CA THR A 518 -3.05 -20.99 -4.24
C THR A 518 -2.56 -19.56 -4.37
N MET A 519 -2.54 -19.03 -5.59
CA MET A 519 -2.03 -17.69 -5.91
C MET A 519 -0.51 -17.54 -5.75
N GLY A 520 0.21 -18.62 -5.45
CA GLY A 520 1.66 -18.59 -5.32
C GLY A 520 2.36 -18.37 -6.66
N LEU A 521 3.51 -17.70 -6.61
CA LEU A 521 4.40 -17.43 -7.73
C LEU A 521 5.80 -17.93 -7.35
N TYR A 522 6.26 -18.99 -8.01
CA TYR A 522 7.47 -19.71 -7.60
C TYR A 522 8.55 -19.71 -8.67
N GLU A 523 9.71 -19.16 -8.35
CA GLU A 523 10.90 -19.23 -9.19
C GLU A 523 11.69 -20.49 -8.89
N VAL A 524 12.02 -21.24 -9.94
CA VAL A 524 12.63 -22.57 -9.80
C VAL A 524 13.72 -22.77 -10.83
N SER A 525 14.91 -23.15 -10.37
CA SER A 525 16.04 -23.49 -11.24
C SER A 525 17.11 -24.23 -10.45
N ALA A 526 17.87 -25.13 -11.10
CA ALA A 526 19.08 -25.71 -10.52
C ALA A 526 18.92 -26.31 -9.10
N GLY A 527 17.77 -26.94 -8.81
CA GLY A 527 17.50 -27.48 -7.49
C GLY A 527 17.14 -26.43 -6.44
N TRP A 528 16.97 -25.17 -6.82
CA TRP A 528 16.51 -24.09 -5.95
C TRP A 528 15.07 -23.70 -6.27
N CYS A 529 14.31 -23.34 -5.23
CA CYS A 529 12.94 -22.85 -5.33
C CYS A 529 12.72 -21.69 -4.35
N ALA A 530 12.15 -20.58 -4.82
CA ALA A 530 11.77 -19.43 -4.01
C ALA A 530 10.38 -18.91 -4.36
N SER A 531 9.73 -18.28 -3.38
CA SER A 531 8.44 -17.61 -3.53
C SER A 531 8.65 -16.14 -3.89
N ILE A 532 7.80 -15.60 -4.76
CA ILE A 532 7.80 -14.19 -5.16
C ILE A 532 6.45 -13.55 -4.76
N ARG A 533 6.50 -12.35 -4.18
CA ARG A 533 5.31 -11.51 -3.93
C ARG A 533 5.56 -10.06 -4.32
N TRP A 534 4.49 -9.28 -4.35
CA TRP A 534 4.59 -7.82 -4.46
C TRP A 534 4.94 -7.22 -3.10
N GLN A 535 5.89 -6.29 -3.09
CA GLN A 535 6.11 -5.35 -2.00
C GLN A 535 5.74 -3.96 -2.52
N ARG A 536 5.02 -3.21 -1.70
CA ARG A 536 4.56 -1.85 -1.99
C ARG A 536 5.11 -0.91 -0.93
N THR A 537 5.61 0.25 -1.32
CA THR A 537 6.00 1.30 -0.36
C THR A 537 4.80 1.66 0.52
N TYR A 538 5.03 2.19 1.73
CA TYR A 538 3.94 2.80 2.51
C TYR A 538 3.25 3.94 1.75
N GLY A 539 4.02 4.61 0.88
CA GLY A 539 3.55 5.66 0.00
C GLY A 539 3.42 7.00 0.71
N TYR A 540 2.77 7.95 0.04
CA TYR A 540 2.46 9.25 0.59
C TYR A 540 1.05 9.67 0.21
N ALA A 541 0.32 10.20 1.18
CA ALA A 541 -1.07 10.59 1.06
C ALA A 541 -1.19 12.12 1.15
N PHE A 542 -1.58 12.76 0.05
CA PHE A 542 -1.88 14.19 0.03
C PHE A 542 -3.32 14.44 0.46
N PRO A 543 -3.60 15.56 1.14
CA PRO A 543 -4.94 15.83 1.62
C PRO A 543 -6.00 15.96 0.50
N VAL A 544 -7.18 15.39 0.72
CA VAL A 544 -8.25 15.29 -0.28
C VAL A 544 -8.91 16.63 -0.58
N ASN A 545 -8.88 17.59 0.33
CA ASN A 545 -9.41 18.94 0.08
C ASN A 545 -8.41 19.88 -0.62
N LYS A 546 -7.16 19.45 -0.87
CA LYS A 546 -6.17 20.23 -1.64
C LYS A 546 -5.91 19.60 -3.00
N LYS A 547 -5.79 20.43 -4.04
CA LYS A 547 -5.44 19.97 -5.39
C LYS A 547 -3.97 19.56 -5.43
N VAL A 548 -3.72 18.32 -5.79
CA VAL A 548 -2.35 17.79 -5.93
C VAL A 548 -1.80 18.14 -7.32
N GLN A 549 -0.59 18.68 -7.35
CA GLN A 549 0.14 19.01 -8.57
C GLN A 549 1.38 18.10 -8.74
N PRO A 550 1.89 17.91 -9.97
CA PRO A 550 3.11 17.14 -10.21
C PRO A 550 4.31 17.61 -9.38
N GLU A 551 4.40 18.91 -9.13
CA GLU A 551 5.45 19.54 -8.33
C GLU A 551 5.38 19.11 -6.86
N ASP A 552 4.18 18.90 -6.32
CA ASP A 552 3.97 18.41 -4.96
C ASP A 552 4.48 16.98 -4.84
N LEU A 553 4.14 16.10 -5.79
CA LEU A 553 4.68 14.74 -5.86
C LEU A 553 6.20 14.75 -5.96
N LYS A 554 6.77 15.63 -6.79
CA LYS A 554 8.23 15.75 -6.92
C LYS A 554 8.89 16.08 -5.58
N SER A 555 8.27 16.92 -4.76
CA SER A 555 8.78 17.28 -3.43
C SER A 555 8.73 16.13 -2.41
N LYS A 556 7.86 15.13 -2.65
CA LYS A 556 7.70 13.94 -1.81
C LYS A 556 8.17 12.65 -2.48
N TRP A 557 8.90 12.76 -3.60
CA TRP A 557 9.25 11.60 -4.42
C TRP A 557 10.06 10.56 -3.63
N ASP A 558 11.05 11.01 -2.85
CA ASP A 558 11.87 10.15 -2.00
C ASP A 558 11.10 9.42 -0.88
N VAL A 559 9.87 9.85 -0.58
CA VAL A 559 8.97 9.17 0.37
C VAL A 559 8.06 8.20 -0.40
N ILE A 560 7.48 8.65 -1.50
CA ILE A 560 6.62 7.83 -2.38
C ILE A 560 7.37 6.58 -2.88
N THR A 561 8.67 6.68 -3.14
CA THR A 561 9.51 5.59 -3.67
C THR A 561 10.33 4.87 -2.62
N ARG A 562 10.10 5.12 -1.33
CA ARG A 562 10.90 4.53 -0.25
C ARG A 562 10.38 3.14 0.14
N PHE A 563 11.25 2.14 -0.02
CA PHE A 563 11.04 0.82 0.56
C PHE A 563 11.84 0.73 1.86
N ASP A 564 11.17 0.94 2.98
CA ASP A 564 11.68 0.79 4.34
C ASP A 564 10.82 -0.23 5.12
N ASP A 565 10.99 -0.27 6.44
CA ASP A 565 10.26 -1.13 7.37
C ASP A 565 8.73 -0.92 7.37
N LYS A 566 8.24 0.18 6.77
CA LYS A 566 6.80 0.46 6.62
C LYS A 566 6.21 -0.09 5.31
N ALA A 567 7.00 -0.73 4.46
CA ALA A 567 6.49 -1.33 3.24
C ALA A 567 5.38 -2.37 3.54
N THR A 568 4.39 -2.43 2.65
CA THR A 568 3.21 -3.29 2.76
C THR A 568 3.24 -4.39 1.71
N TYR A 569 2.46 -5.46 1.92
CA TYR A 569 2.45 -6.66 1.07
C TYR A 569 1.03 -7.03 0.63
N PRO A 570 0.29 -6.12 -0.03
CA PRO A 570 -1.06 -6.40 -0.48
C PRO A 570 -1.08 -7.64 -1.37
N ASN A 571 -2.00 -8.55 -1.08
CA ASN A 571 -2.22 -9.78 -1.85
C ASN A 571 -3.63 -9.85 -2.45
N SER A 572 -4.42 -8.79 -2.29
CA SER A 572 -5.75 -8.64 -2.88
C SER A 572 -6.01 -7.19 -3.31
N THR A 573 -7.00 -7.00 -4.20
CA THR A 573 -7.46 -5.66 -4.57
C THR A 573 -8.05 -4.89 -3.39
N ALA A 574 -8.69 -5.59 -2.44
CA ALA A 574 -9.24 -5.01 -1.22
C ALA A 574 -8.13 -4.45 -0.31
N GLU A 575 -7.12 -5.26 0.01
CA GLU A 575 -5.95 -4.81 0.80
C GLU A 575 -5.21 -3.65 0.14
N SER A 576 -5.12 -3.63 -1.19
CA SER A 576 -4.51 -2.50 -1.89
C SER A 576 -5.32 -1.21 -1.68
N LEU A 577 -6.65 -1.29 -1.71
CA LEU A 577 -7.54 -0.14 -1.54
C LEU A 577 -7.50 0.47 -0.14
N GLU A 578 -7.15 -0.28 0.91
CA GLU A 578 -7.12 0.22 2.29
C GLU A 578 -6.29 1.50 2.44
N ALA A 579 -5.10 1.55 1.82
CA ALA A 579 -4.24 2.73 1.85
C ALA A 579 -4.89 3.95 1.15
N ILE A 580 -5.64 3.72 0.08
CA ILE A 580 -6.33 4.77 -0.68
C ILE A 580 -7.58 5.26 0.08
N ILE A 581 -8.35 4.34 0.65
CA ILE A 581 -9.56 4.64 1.44
C ILE A 581 -9.18 5.37 2.73
N SER A 582 -8.07 4.98 3.38
CA SER A 582 -7.59 5.66 4.57
C SER A 582 -7.32 7.16 4.34
N ASN A 583 -7.04 7.55 3.09
CA ASN A 583 -6.83 8.95 2.73
C ASN A 583 -8.13 9.76 2.60
N PHE A 584 -9.32 9.14 2.56
CA PHE A 584 -10.58 9.87 2.33
C PHE A 584 -10.90 10.86 3.46
N ALA A 585 -10.44 10.58 4.67
CA ALA A 585 -10.56 11.46 5.83
C ALA A 585 -9.35 12.40 6.02
N ASN A 586 -8.33 12.32 5.14
CA ASN A 586 -7.15 13.19 5.21
C ASN A 586 -7.47 14.55 4.61
N GLU A 587 -8.03 15.45 5.40
CA GLU A 587 -8.22 16.84 5.03
C GLU A 587 -7.09 17.71 5.60
N ALA A 588 -6.54 18.59 4.77
CA ALA A 588 -5.71 19.67 5.27
C ALA A 588 -6.62 20.58 6.08
N ALA A 589 -6.11 21.13 7.18
CA ALA A 589 -6.83 22.21 7.85
C ALA A 589 -7.17 23.29 6.81
N ASN A 590 -8.41 23.79 6.84
CA ASN A 590 -8.86 24.88 5.97
C ASN A 590 -7.87 26.04 6.10
N ASP A 591 -7.62 26.82 5.05
CA ASP A 591 -6.64 27.93 5.13
C ASP A 591 -7.06 29.05 6.12
N ASP A 592 -8.22 28.94 6.78
CA ASP A 592 -8.63 29.74 7.95
C ASP A 592 -8.02 29.24 9.28
N ASP A 593 -7.44 28.04 9.31
CA ASP A 593 -6.68 27.41 10.40
C ASP A 593 -5.15 27.60 10.23
N SER A 594 -4.73 28.66 9.52
CA SER A 594 -3.31 28.98 9.39
C SER A 594 -2.71 29.29 10.78
N THR A 595 -1.90 28.36 11.28
CA THR A 595 -1.17 28.43 12.56
C THR A 595 0.06 29.34 12.48
N ASP A 596 -0.12 30.53 11.91
CA ASP A 596 0.73 31.66 12.26
C ASP A 596 0.13 32.32 13.50
N TYR A 597 0.59 31.87 14.67
CA TYR A 597 0.21 32.50 15.93
C TYR A 597 0.88 33.87 16.13
N THR A 598 1.70 34.34 15.18
CA THR A 598 2.25 35.70 15.27
C THR A 598 1.16 36.74 15.13
N ASP A 599 1.19 37.69 16.05
CA ASP A 599 0.27 38.80 16.11
C ASP A 599 1.03 40.07 15.71
N PRO A 600 0.44 40.99 14.92
CA PRO A 600 1.05 42.29 14.63
C PRO A 600 1.48 43.09 15.87
N GLU A 601 0.87 42.82 17.03
CA GLU A 601 1.21 43.46 18.31
C GLU A 601 2.28 42.71 19.13
N ASP A 602 2.79 41.55 18.65
CA ASP A 602 3.88 40.85 19.33
C ASP A 602 5.15 41.70 19.29
N SER A 603 5.83 41.85 20.44
CA SER A 603 7.20 42.40 20.46
C SER A 603 8.12 41.56 19.57
N GLU A 604 9.18 42.15 19.00
CA GLU A 604 10.12 41.44 18.12
C GLU A 604 10.64 40.13 18.72
N LEU A 605 10.93 40.14 20.04
CA LEU A 605 11.36 38.96 20.79
C LEU A 605 10.32 37.81 20.72
N VAL A 606 9.06 38.13 20.97
CA VAL A 606 7.95 37.16 20.97
C VAL A 606 7.62 36.68 19.56
N ALA A 607 7.60 37.59 18.58
CA ALA A 607 7.34 37.24 17.19
C ALA A 607 8.42 36.29 16.65
N LYS A 608 9.69 36.52 17.00
CA LYS A 608 10.79 35.61 16.68
C LYS A 608 10.62 34.26 17.37
N ALA A 609 10.34 34.25 18.67
CA ALA A 609 10.15 33.02 19.43
C ALA A 609 8.99 32.16 18.90
N LYS A 610 7.85 32.75 18.52
CA LYS A 610 6.71 32.01 17.94
C LYS A 610 7.04 31.36 16.60
N LYS A 611 7.94 31.96 15.81
CA LYS A 611 8.41 31.38 14.54
C LYS A 611 9.39 30.23 14.76
N GLU A 612 10.29 30.37 15.73
CA GLU A 612 11.39 29.43 15.97
C GLU A 612 11.02 28.25 16.88
N ALA A 613 10.14 28.45 17.86
CA ALA A 613 9.76 27.44 18.84
C ALA A 613 8.69 26.50 18.28
N GLN A 614 9.15 25.53 17.49
CA GLN A 614 8.36 24.42 16.97
C GLN A 614 9.06 23.10 17.29
N ALA A 615 8.31 22.12 17.77
CA ALA A 615 8.82 20.80 18.06
C ALA A 615 7.81 19.74 17.62
N SER A 616 8.32 18.57 17.25
CA SER A 616 7.49 17.40 16.95
C SER A 616 8.14 16.15 17.52
N GLY A 617 7.34 15.19 17.95
CA GLY A 617 7.84 13.94 18.49
C GLY A 617 6.78 12.85 18.54
N GLU A 618 7.25 11.61 18.67
CA GLU A 618 6.39 10.44 18.73
C GLU A 618 6.14 10.02 20.18
N TYR A 619 4.96 9.47 20.45
CA TYR A 619 4.59 8.86 21.73
C TYR A 619 3.96 7.49 21.46
N VAL A 620 4.64 6.43 21.88
CA VAL A 620 4.16 5.04 21.77
C VAL A 620 3.68 4.60 23.13
N TYR A 621 2.49 4.01 23.19
CA TYR A 621 1.90 3.53 24.42
C TYR A 621 1.14 2.22 24.21
N THR A 622 1.01 1.49 25.30
CA THR A 622 0.34 0.19 25.39
C THR A 622 -0.72 0.24 26.47
N GLU A 623 -1.46 -0.85 26.63
CA GLU A 623 -2.45 -1.05 27.68
C GLU A 623 -1.83 -0.83 29.07
N ARG A 624 -0.54 -1.19 29.23
CA ARG A 624 0.26 -0.91 30.44
C ARG A 624 0.27 0.57 30.79
N ASP A 625 0.49 1.43 29.80
CA ASP A 625 0.65 2.88 30.00
C ASP A 625 -0.69 3.53 30.32
N VAL A 626 -1.76 3.03 29.71
CA VAL A 626 -3.15 3.41 30.03
C VAL A 626 -3.49 3.04 31.47
N ALA A 627 -3.27 1.79 31.88
CA ALA A 627 -3.50 1.35 33.25
C ALA A 627 -2.65 2.12 34.25
N LEU A 628 -1.36 2.36 33.94
CA LEU A 628 -0.45 3.14 34.79
C LEU A 628 -0.96 4.57 35.00
N TYR A 629 -1.43 5.24 33.94
CA TYR A 629 -2.03 6.57 34.08
C TYR A 629 -3.29 6.54 34.93
N ASN A 630 -4.20 5.59 34.66
CA ASN A 630 -5.46 5.47 35.39
C ASN A 630 -5.21 5.24 36.90
N ILE A 631 -4.26 4.38 37.27
CA ILE A 631 -3.80 4.19 38.66
C ILE A 631 -3.16 5.47 39.21
N GLY A 632 -2.34 6.14 38.39
CA GLY A 632 -1.72 7.43 38.73
C GLY A 632 -2.72 8.53 39.06
N VAL A 633 -3.96 8.44 38.56
CA VAL A 633 -5.08 9.35 38.90
C VAL A 633 -6.12 8.69 39.82
N GLY A 634 -5.69 7.66 40.56
CA GLY A 634 -6.41 7.07 41.69
C GLY A 634 -7.43 5.99 41.32
N ALA A 635 -7.38 5.39 40.12
CA ALA A 635 -8.13 4.17 39.87
C ALA A 635 -7.60 3.03 40.76
N THR A 636 -8.51 2.18 41.25
CA THR A 636 -8.22 1.14 42.24
C THR A 636 -8.59 -0.25 41.71
N GLU A 637 -8.38 -1.30 42.51
CA GLU A 637 -8.82 -2.65 42.21
C GLU A 637 -10.34 -2.81 41.95
N LYS A 638 -11.12 -1.77 42.28
CA LYS A 638 -12.56 -1.70 42.03
C LYS A 638 -12.92 -1.14 40.65
N ASP A 639 -11.94 -0.62 39.92
CA ASP A 639 -12.09 0.04 38.62
C ASP A 639 -11.48 -0.84 37.52
N LEU A 640 -11.94 -2.10 37.39
CA LEU A 640 -11.34 -3.07 36.45
C LEU A 640 -11.35 -2.57 35.00
N ASP A 641 -12.41 -1.88 34.60
CA ASP A 641 -12.54 -1.20 33.30
C ASP A 641 -11.49 -0.10 33.05
N LEU A 642 -10.71 0.29 34.07
CA LEU A 642 -9.62 1.26 33.96
C LEU A 642 -8.24 0.67 34.25
N ILE A 643 -8.13 -0.47 34.91
CA ILE A 643 -6.83 -1.01 35.37
C ILE A 643 -6.51 -2.43 34.90
N PHE A 644 -7.48 -3.14 34.32
CA PHE A 644 -7.31 -4.53 33.92
C PHE A 644 -7.54 -4.68 32.41
N GLU A 645 -6.47 -4.98 31.68
CA GLU A 645 -6.45 -5.02 30.22
C GLU A 645 -7.29 -6.15 29.59
N GLN A 646 -7.72 -7.14 30.38
CA GLN A 646 -8.63 -8.20 29.93
C GLN A 646 -10.09 -7.93 30.29
N ASP A 647 -10.40 -6.82 30.98
CA ASP A 647 -11.79 -6.39 31.13
C ASP A 647 -12.35 -6.00 29.76
N GLU A 648 -13.55 -6.47 29.41
CA GLU A 648 -14.16 -6.20 28.10
C GLU A 648 -14.41 -4.69 27.87
N ASN A 649 -14.41 -3.89 28.93
CA ASN A 649 -14.61 -2.44 28.88
C ASN A 649 -13.34 -1.65 29.22
N PHE A 650 -12.16 -2.29 29.18
CA PHE A 650 -10.89 -1.63 29.47
C PHE A 650 -10.71 -0.40 28.57
N GLN A 651 -10.48 0.77 29.18
CA GLN A 651 -10.40 2.03 28.45
C GLN A 651 -9.45 3.04 29.08
N ALA A 652 -8.97 3.96 28.22
CA ALA A 652 -8.28 5.15 28.68
C ALA A 652 -9.28 6.19 29.20
N LEU A 653 -8.98 6.80 30.36
CA LEU A 653 -9.71 7.98 30.78
C LEU A 653 -9.50 9.11 29.77
N PRO A 654 -10.52 9.94 29.44
CA PRO A 654 -10.36 11.01 28.46
C PRO A 654 -9.25 12.00 28.81
N SER A 655 -8.94 12.16 30.11
CA SER A 655 -7.85 13.00 30.60
C SER A 655 -6.44 12.49 30.25
N PHE A 656 -6.29 11.23 29.81
CA PHE A 656 -5.03 10.67 29.31
C PHE A 656 -4.41 11.52 28.20
N GLY A 657 -5.23 12.27 27.44
CA GLY A 657 -4.78 13.17 26.37
C GLY A 657 -3.77 14.26 26.76
N VAL A 658 -3.56 14.52 28.06
CA VAL A 658 -2.49 15.42 28.52
C VAL A 658 -1.11 14.77 28.53
N ILE A 659 -1.04 13.44 28.43
CA ILE A 659 0.21 12.67 28.54
C ILE A 659 1.04 12.68 27.23
N PRO A 660 0.47 12.38 26.04
CA PRO A 660 1.24 12.27 24.80
C PRO A 660 1.98 13.55 24.37
N GLN A 661 1.66 14.71 24.95
CA GLN A 661 2.34 15.96 24.65
C GLN A 661 3.70 16.12 25.35
N PHE A 662 3.93 15.48 26.50
CA PHE A 662 5.12 15.73 27.33
C PHE A 662 6.47 15.55 26.64
N PRO A 663 6.69 14.52 25.77
CA PRO A 663 7.96 14.37 25.06
C PRO A 663 8.31 15.58 24.19
N VAL A 664 7.31 16.35 23.76
CA VAL A 664 7.47 17.47 22.82
C VAL A 664 7.37 18.80 23.54
N SER A 665 6.32 19.00 24.34
CA SER A 665 6.07 20.29 25.01
C SER A 665 7.13 20.64 26.05
N SER A 666 7.69 19.65 26.75
CA SER A 666 8.79 19.86 27.70
C SER A 666 10.11 20.25 27.01
N GLY A 667 10.24 19.97 25.71
CA GLY A 667 11.42 20.27 24.90
C GLY A 667 11.36 21.63 24.18
N LEU A 668 10.26 22.37 24.29
CA LEU A 668 10.17 23.70 23.68
C LEU A 668 11.15 24.67 24.36
N PRO A 669 12.03 25.36 23.60
CA PRO A 669 12.97 26.31 24.19
C PRO A 669 12.23 27.52 24.76
N LEU A 670 12.58 27.89 25.99
CA LEU A 670 12.08 29.07 26.71
C LEU A 670 13.20 30.00 27.19
N ASP A 671 14.45 29.66 26.87
CA ASP A 671 15.67 30.41 27.22
C ASP A 671 15.75 31.78 26.53
N TRP A 672 14.95 32.00 25.48
CA TRP A 672 14.76 33.31 24.87
C TRP A 672 14.01 34.31 25.77
N LEU A 673 13.33 33.86 26.82
CA LEU A 673 12.71 34.75 27.81
C LEU A 673 13.78 35.35 28.74
N PRO A 674 13.75 36.68 29.00
CA PRO A 674 14.68 37.30 29.93
C PRO A 674 14.60 36.66 31.32
N ASN A 675 15.76 36.39 31.92
CA ASN A 675 15.88 35.77 33.25
C ASN A 675 15.12 34.44 33.40
N PHE A 676 14.93 33.68 32.31
CA PHE A 676 14.27 32.38 32.36
C PHE A 676 14.99 31.44 33.34
N SER A 677 14.22 30.84 34.24
CA SER A 677 14.66 29.77 35.11
C SER A 677 13.58 28.68 35.14
N PRO A 678 13.92 27.42 34.77
CA PRO A 678 13.00 26.30 34.88
C PRO A 678 12.45 26.12 36.31
N MET A 679 13.21 26.50 37.33
CA MET A 679 12.82 26.42 38.75
C MET A 679 11.69 27.39 39.12
N MET A 680 11.47 28.44 38.32
CA MET A 680 10.46 29.47 38.56
C MET A 680 9.19 29.26 37.72
N LEU A 681 9.15 28.21 36.91
CA LEU A 681 8.04 27.84 36.04
C LEU A 681 6.96 27.12 36.85
N LEU A 682 5.74 27.63 36.77
CA LEU A 682 4.54 26.98 37.31
C LEU A 682 3.56 26.71 36.18
N HIS A 683 2.98 25.51 36.14
CA HIS A 683 1.88 25.24 35.22
C HIS A 683 0.62 25.92 35.73
N GLY A 684 0.12 26.93 35.01
CA GLY A 684 -0.94 27.83 35.47
C GLY A 684 -2.33 27.42 34.99
N GLU A 685 -2.46 26.99 33.73
CA GLU A 685 -3.74 26.57 33.16
C GLU A 685 -3.57 25.44 32.14
N GLN A 686 -4.58 24.58 32.04
CA GLN A 686 -4.63 23.49 31.07
C GLN A 686 -6.00 23.46 30.41
N TYR A 687 -6.02 23.34 29.09
CA TYR A 687 -7.20 22.94 28.32
C TYR A 687 -6.86 21.72 27.49
N LEU A 688 -7.75 20.74 27.46
CA LEU A 688 -7.66 19.55 26.62
C LEU A 688 -8.97 19.43 25.83
N LYS A 689 -8.86 19.39 24.51
CA LYS A 689 -9.96 19.05 23.60
C LYS A 689 -9.72 17.66 23.03
N ILE A 690 -10.76 16.84 23.05
CA ILE A 690 -10.74 15.43 22.64
C ILE A 690 -11.59 15.32 21.38
N HIS A 691 -10.97 14.89 20.29
CA HIS A 691 -11.63 14.71 19.00
C HIS A 691 -12.14 13.28 18.81
N SER A 692 -11.49 12.30 19.45
CA SER A 692 -11.90 10.90 19.47
C SER A 692 -11.47 10.23 20.78
N PRO A 693 -12.19 9.18 21.25
CA PRO A 693 -11.73 8.36 22.37
C PRO A 693 -10.34 7.80 22.09
N PHE A 694 -9.50 7.75 23.13
CA PHE A 694 -8.15 7.18 23.01
C PHE A 694 -8.24 5.65 22.92
N PRO A 695 -7.57 5.03 21.94
CA PRO A 695 -7.40 3.58 21.96
C PRO A 695 -6.57 3.16 23.17
N THR A 696 -6.60 1.87 23.50
CA THR A 696 -5.89 1.32 24.67
C THR A 696 -4.40 1.10 24.43
N SER A 697 -3.98 1.11 23.16
CA SER A 697 -2.59 1.12 22.71
C SER A 697 -2.47 1.85 21.38
N GLY A 698 -1.29 2.35 21.06
CA GLY A 698 -1.08 3.04 19.80
C GLY A 698 0.22 3.83 19.71
N LYS A 699 0.41 4.44 18.54
CA LYS A 699 1.51 5.36 18.26
C LYS A 699 0.93 6.70 17.85
N LEU A 700 1.32 7.76 18.54
CA LEU A 700 0.87 9.13 18.32
C LEU A 700 2.05 10.00 17.86
N VAL A 701 1.76 11.05 17.09
CA VAL A 701 2.68 12.13 16.76
C VAL A 701 2.13 13.42 17.33
N THR A 702 2.92 14.11 18.15
CA THR A 702 2.55 15.41 18.69
C THR A 702 3.39 16.49 18.05
N GLU A 703 2.74 17.58 17.64
CA GLU A 703 3.37 18.82 17.19
C GLU A 703 3.07 19.91 18.22
N ALA A 704 4.05 20.73 18.58
CA ALA A 704 3.92 21.81 19.56
C ALA A 704 4.38 23.15 18.98
N LYS A 705 3.64 24.21 19.29
CA LYS A 705 3.96 25.60 18.93
C LYS A 705 3.65 26.56 20.06
N LEU A 706 4.33 27.70 20.10
CA LEU A 706 3.96 28.81 20.97
C LEU A 706 2.79 29.59 20.38
N ALA A 707 1.68 29.68 21.12
CA ALA A 707 0.48 30.38 20.69
C ALA A 707 0.38 31.79 21.26
N GLU A 708 0.75 32.00 22.52
CA GLU A 708 0.62 33.29 23.19
C GLU A 708 1.72 33.51 24.23
N VAL A 709 2.24 34.74 24.32
CA VAL A 709 3.22 35.14 25.33
C VAL A 709 2.77 36.48 25.90
N LEU A 710 2.53 36.53 27.21
CA LEU A 710 2.06 37.74 27.89
C LEU A 710 3.07 38.23 28.90
N ASP A 711 3.36 39.53 28.87
CA ASP A 711 4.14 40.23 29.89
C ASP A 711 3.22 40.60 31.07
N LYS A 712 3.42 39.95 32.20
CA LYS A 712 2.67 40.19 33.45
C LYS A 712 3.46 41.07 34.42
N GLY A 713 4.39 41.88 33.90
CA GLY A 713 5.22 42.80 34.67
C GLY A 713 6.39 42.10 35.36
N LYS A 714 6.12 41.31 36.41
CA LYS A 714 7.16 40.54 37.13
C LYS A 714 7.27 39.08 36.68
N ALA A 715 6.48 38.67 35.70
CA ALA A 715 6.43 37.29 35.20
C ALA A 715 6.03 37.28 33.72
N ALA A 716 6.30 36.17 33.04
CA ALA A 716 5.73 35.84 31.73
C ALA A 716 4.63 34.78 31.88
N ALA A 717 3.59 34.87 31.07
CA ALA A 717 2.68 33.74 30.84
C ALA A 717 2.85 33.26 29.40
N VAL A 718 3.22 32.00 29.22
CA VAL A 718 3.50 31.39 27.91
C VAL A 718 2.51 30.26 27.67
N THR A 719 1.70 30.39 26.63
CA THR A 719 0.78 29.36 26.17
C THR A 719 1.37 28.62 24.98
N ALA A 720 1.61 27.32 25.16
CA ALA A 720 1.91 26.39 24.09
C ALA A 720 0.64 25.64 23.68
N VAL A 721 0.46 25.46 22.38
CA VAL A 721 -0.58 24.60 21.81
C VAL A 721 0.09 23.37 21.23
N THR A 722 -0.42 22.20 21.59
CA THR A 722 0.02 20.94 20.99
C THR A 722 -1.13 20.22 20.33
N VAL A 723 -0.90 19.74 19.12
CA VAL A 723 -1.84 18.91 18.37
C VAL A 723 -1.28 17.50 18.31
N THR A 724 -2.01 16.54 18.84
CA THR A 724 -1.63 15.13 18.84
C THR A 724 -2.48 14.37 17.83
N LYS A 725 -1.81 13.66 16.94
CA LYS A 725 -2.40 12.89 15.85
C LYS A 725 -2.07 11.42 16.01
N ASP A 726 -2.95 10.55 15.54
CA ASP A 726 -2.62 9.15 15.35
C ASP A 726 -1.52 9.02 14.27
N ALA A 727 -0.45 8.28 14.57
CA ALA A 727 0.71 8.21 13.68
C ALA A 727 0.44 7.43 12.39
N SER A 728 -0.57 6.55 12.40
CA SER A 728 -0.93 5.71 11.26
C SER A 728 -1.97 6.38 10.35
N THR A 729 -2.94 7.09 10.92
CA THR A 729 -4.03 7.72 10.16
C THR A 729 -3.84 9.21 9.92
N GLY A 730 -3.01 9.88 10.74
CA GLY A 730 -2.86 11.33 10.74
C GLY A 730 -4.05 12.09 11.35
N GLN A 731 -5.08 11.39 11.82
CA GLN A 731 -6.26 12.00 12.44
C GLN A 731 -5.88 12.69 13.76
N VAL A 732 -6.37 13.91 13.98
CA VAL A 732 -6.22 14.61 15.26
C VAL A 732 -7.01 13.86 16.33
N VAL A 733 -6.32 13.42 17.38
CA VAL A 733 -6.90 12.72 18.53
C VAL A 733 -7.23 13.71 19.64
N CYS A 734 -6.30 14.62 19.94
CA CYS A 734 -6.52 15.68 20.90
C CYS A 734 -5.69 16.93 20.63
N GLU A 735 -6.12 18.03 21.24
CA GLU A 735 -5.43 19.31 21.26
C GLU A 735 -5.27 19.78 22.71
N ASN A 736 -4.07 20.20 23.09
CA ASN A 736 -3.79 20.75 24.42
C ASN A 736 -3.39 22.22 24.32
N HIS A 737 -3.92 23.06 25.22
CA HIS A 737 -3.40 24.40 25.46
C HIS A 737 -2.85 24.44 26.87
N SER A 738 -1.53 24.49 26.99
CA SER A 738 -0.82 24.55 28.26
C SER A 738 -0.27 25.95 28.48
N THR A 739 -0.69 26.60 29.56
CA THR A 739 -0.14 27.90 29.96
C THR A 739 0.79 27.72 31.15
N THR A 740 2.03 28.16 30.98
CA THR A 740 3.04 28.21 32.03
C THR A 740 3.26 29.64 32.49
N PHE A 741 3.42 29.84 33.79
CA PHE A 741 3.68 31.12 34.42
C PHE A 741 5.10 31.12 34.96
N ILE A 742 5.97 31.95 34.37
CA ILE A 742 7.41 31.96 34.65
C ILE A 742 7.72 33.22 35.45
N ARG A 743 7.87 33.05 36.76
CA ARG A 743 8.12 34.14 37.70
C ARG A 743 9.53 34.71 37.49
N GLY A 744 9.68 36.04 37.51
CA GLY A 744 10.96 36.73 37.30
C GLY A 744 11.27 37.07 35.84
N SER A 745 10.54 36.48 34.88
CA SER A 745 10.76 36.66 33.44
C SER A 745 9.82 37.67 32.77
N GLY A 746 9.34 38.67 33.51
CA GLY A 746 8.50 39.76 32.97
C GLY A 746 9.30 41.03 32.63
N GLY A 747 8.61 42.06 32.14
CA GLY A 747 9.18 43.38 31.87
C GLY A 747 9.90 43.50 30.53
N PHE A 748 9.59 42.62 29.58
CA PHE A 748 10.16 42.59 28.23
C PHE A 748 9.35 43.40 27.20
N GLY A 749 8.26 44.07 27.63
CA GLY A 749 7.50 44.99 26.78
C GLY A 749 6.50 44.30 25.84
N GLY A 750 5.99 43.12 26.22
CA GLY A 750 4.98 42.37 25.46
C GLY A 750 3.53 42.70 25.85
N ARG A 751 2.57 42.04 25.19
CA ARG A 751 1.12 42.19 25.46
C ARG A 751 0.79 41.77 26.91
N LYS A 752 -0.08 42.52 27.60
CA LYS A 752 -0.45 42.23 29.01
C LYS A 752 -1.70 41.37 29.16
N THR A 753 -2.61 41.42 28.19
CA THR A 753 -3.91 40.74 28.19
C THR A 753 -3.95 39.66 27.12
N GLY A 754 -4.52 38.49 27.42
CA GLY A 754 -4.64 37.41 26.44
C GLY A 754 -5.84 37.59 25.51
N LYS A 755 -5.82 36.93 24.36
CA LYS A 755 -6.99 36.79 23.48
C LYS A 755 -7.99 35.80 24.07
N ASP A 756 -9.27 36.04 23.79
CA ASP A 756 -10.31 35.04 24.05
C ASP A 756 -10.23 33.93 22.99
N ARG A 757 -10.09 32.69 23.45
CA ARG A 757 -10.04 31.44 22.67
C ARG A 757 -11.22 30.52 23.01
N GLY A 758 -12.34 31.10 23.47
CA GLY A 758 -13.55 30.36 23.79
C GLY A 758 -13.38 29.46 25.01
N ALA A 759 -13.69 28.17 24.88
CA ALA A 759 -13.63 27.22 26.00
C ALA A 759 -12.23 27.16 26.66
N ALA A 760 -11.17 27.34 25.88
CA ALA A 760 -9.78 27.31 26.37
C ALA A 760 -9.41 28.47 27.31
N THR A 761 -10.16 29.56 27.31
CA THR A 761 -9.91 30.76 28.16
C THR A 761 -11.12 31.14 29.01
N ALA A 762 -12.18 30.34 28.98
CA ALA A 762 -13.41 30.62 29.71
C ALA A 762 -13.18 30.64 31.23
N LEU A 763 -13.71 31.66 31.91
CA LEU A 763 -13.55 31.83 33.37
C LEU A 763 -14.33 30.80 34.19
N ASN A 764 -15.36 30.16 33.61
CA ASN A 764 -16.19 29.10 34.19
C ASN A 764 -16.50 29.33 35.68
N LYS A 765 -17.20 30.43 35.98
CA LYS A 765 -17.57 30.76 37.37
C LYS A 765 -18.62 29.76 37.89
N PRO A 766 -18.41 29.15 39.06
CA PRO A 766 -19.41 28.27 39.67
C PRO A 766 -20.74 29.01 39.89
N PRO A 767 -21.88 28.38 39.57
CA PRO A 767 -23.19 28.94 39.88
C PRO A 767 -23.36 29.21 41.39
N ALA A 768 -24.10 30.26 41.75
CA ALA A 768 -24.40 30.62 43.13
C ALA A 768 -25.49 29.74 43.75
N ARG A 769 -25.31 28.40 43.68
CA ARG A 769 -26.19 27.37 44.25
C ARG A 769 -25.35 26.19 44.74
N LYS A 770 -25.96 25.25 45.48
CA LYS A 770 -25.26 24.03 45.92
C LYS A 770 -24.81 23.19 44.71
N PRO A 771 -23.66 22.48 44.79
CA PRO A 771 -23.23 21.54 43.77
C PRO A 771 -24.26 20.43 43.56
N ASP A 772 -24.39 19.95 42.33
CA ASP A 772 -25.22 18.80 41.97
C ASP A 772 -24.56 17.48 42.39
N ALA A 773 -23.23 17.47 42.44
CA ALA A 773 -22.45 16.35 42.92
C ALA A 773 -21.18 16.82 43.66
N VAL A 774 -20.82 16.09 44.70
CA VAL A 774 -19.56 16.26 45.43
C VAL A 774 -18.92 14.89 45.58
N VAL A 775 -17.67 14.76 45.15
CA VAL A 775 -16.89 13.52 45.28
C VAL A 775 -15.61 13.84 46.04
N GLU A 776 -15.32 13.04 47.06
CA GLU A 776 -14.10 13.12 47.84
C GLU A 776 -13.20 11.93 47.56
N GLU A 777 -11.91 12.17 47.33
CA GLU A 777 -10.92 11.12 47.11
C GLU A 777 -9.63 11.44 47.87
N LYS A 778 -9.22 10.52 48.74
CA LYS A 778 -7.95 10.64 49.46
C LYS A 778 -6.82 10.12 48.60
N THR A 779 -5.86 10.98 48.28
CA THR A 779 -4.69 10.60 47.49
C THR A 779 -3.73 9.73 48.31
N LEU A 780 -2.90 8.93 47.64
CA LEU A 780 -1.86 8.16 48.30
C LEU A 780 -0.65 9.04 48.67
N PRO A 781 0.09 8.72 49.75
CA PRO A 781 1.37 9.37 50.03
C PRO A 781 2.37 9.29 48.86
N GLN A 782 2.32 8.21 48.09
CA GLN A 782 3.14 7.97 46.91
C GLN A 782 2.50 8.40 45.58
N GLN A 783 1.34 9.09 45.59
CA GLN A 783 0.57 9.38 44.37
C GLN A 783 1.40 10.12 43.31
N ALA A 784 2.17 11.13 43.72
CA ALA A 784 3.05 11.89 42.82
C ALA A 784 4.16 11.03 42.23
N ALA A 785 4.70 10.07 43.00
CA ALA A 785 5.73 9.16 42.55
C ALA A 785 5.22 8.13 41.52
N ILE A 786 3.93 7.79 41.57
CA ILE A 786 3.28 6.94 40.57
C ILE A 786 2.95 7.77 39.32
N TYR A 787 2.24 8.89 39.48
CA TYR A 787 1.75 9.70 38.35
C TYR A 787 2.87 10.20 37.44
N ARG A 788 4.03 10.56 38.00
CA ARG A 788 5.18 11.01 37.20
C ARG A 788 5.63 9.98 36.16
N LEU A 789 5.42 8.69 36.39
CA LEU A 789 5.80 7.62 35.47
C LEU A 789 4.97 7.61 34.19
N SER A 790 3.84 8.33 34.16
CA SER A 790 3.04 8.50 32.95
C SER A 790 3.65 9.52 31.99
N GLY A 791 4.47 10.48 32.43
CA GLY A 791 5.14 11.39 31.50
C GLY A 791 5.80 12.64 32.11
N ASP A 792 5.27 13.18 33.21
CA ASP A 792 5.84 14.37 33.86
C ASP A 792 6.89 14.00 34.92
N LEU A 793 8.15 13.99 34.48
CA LEU A 793 9.28 13.58 35.31
C LEU A 793 9.87 14.72 36.17
N ASN A 794 9.24 15.89 36.26
CA ASN A 794 9.76 17.05 36.98
C ASN A 794 10.14 16.71 38.44
N PRO A 795 11.40 16.98 38.88
CA PRO A 795 11.86 16.66 40.23
C PRO A 795 11.05 17.33 41.36
N LEU A 796 10.37 18.45 41.09
CA LEU A 796 9.48 19.16 42.03
C LEU A 796 8.49 18.25 42.77
N HIS A 797 8.10 17.15 42.13
CA HIS A 797 7.07 16.23 42.61
C HIS A 797 7.60 15.03 43.40
N VAL A 798 8.92 14.90 43.56
CA VAL A 798 9.53 13.76 44.27
C VAL A 798 10.78 14.11 45.09
N ASP A 799 11.55 15.13 44.70
CA ASP A 799 12.77 15.55 45.38
C ASP A 799 12.50 16.74 46.33
N PRO A 800 12.64 16.58 47.66
CA PRO A 800 12.43 17.65 48.62
C PRO A 800 13.38 18.84 48.44
N ASN A 801 14.61 18.63 47.97
CA ASN A 801 15.56 19.74 47.78
C ASN A 801 15.11 20.61 46.61
N PHE A 802 14.66 19.98 45.52
CA PHE A 802 14.12 20.71 44.37
C PHE A 802 12.80 21.42 44.72
N ALA A 803 11.93 20.79 45.50
CA ALA A 803 10.68 21.39 45.96
C ALA A 803 10.90 22.67 46.77
N LYS A 804 11.89 22.68 47.67
CA LYS A 804 12.27 23.86 48.45
C LYS A 804 12.72 25.02 47.57
N VAL A 805 13.48 24.74 46.50
CA VAL A 805 13.90 25.78 45.53
C VAL A 805 12.69 26.37 44.80
N GLY A 806 11.67 25.57 44.50
CA GLY A 806 10.39 26.04 43.93
C GLY A 806 9.52 26.86 44.88
N GLY A 807 9.86 26.89 46.18
CA GLY A 807 9.13 27.58 47.24
C GLY A 807 8.12 26.71 47.99
N PHE A 808 8.31 25.38 48.00
CA PHE A 808 7.45 24.44 48.70
C PHE A 808 8.22 23.67 49.78
N ASP A 809 7.62 23.53 50.97
CA ASP A 809 8.28 22.88 52.11
C ASP A 809 8.51 21.37 51.90
N GLN A 810 7.75 20.76 50.99
CA GLN A 810 7.83 19.36 50.60
C GLN A 810 7.33 19.18 49.13
N PRO A 811 7.62 18.04 48.48
CA PRO A 811 7.11 17.76 47.13
C PRO A 811 5.58 17.84 47.06
N ILE A 812 5.08 18.54 46.03
CA ILE A 812 3.65 18.70 45.78
C ILE A 812 3.15 17.66 44.77
N LEU A 813 1.87 17.35 44.79
CA LEU A 813 1.23 16.57 43.74
C LEU A 813 1.18 17.36 42.44
N HIS A 814 1.33 16.69 41.29
CA HIS A 814 1.16 17.32 39.99
C HIS A 814 -0.23 17.95 39.88
N GLY A 815 -0.30 19.19 39.37
CA GLY A 815 -1.59 19.82 39.04
C GLY A 815 -2.40 18.95 38.08
N LEU A 816 -1.72 18.35 37.09
CA LEU A 816 -2.34 17.44 36.12
C LEU A 816 -2.80 16.11 36.73
N CYS A 817 -2.25 15.68 37.86
CA CYS A 817 -2.79 14.55 38.63
C CYS A 817 -4.12 14.94 39.32
N SER A 818 -4.18 16.12 39.95
CA SER A 818 -5.43 16.64 40.53
C SER A 818 -6.51 16.85 39.45
N PHE A 819 -6.11 17.32 38.26
CA PHE A 819 -6.95 17.40 37.06
C PHE A 819 -7.46 16.03 36.64
N GLY A 820 -6.59 15.03 36.57
CA GLY A 820 -6.94 13.66 36.19
C GLY A 820 -7.92 13.00 37.18
N ILE A 821 -7.70 13.18 38.49
CA ILE A 821 -8.61 12.70 39.54
C ILE A 821 -9.98 13.36 39.39
N SER A 822 -10.02 14.69 39.22
CA SER A 822 -11.28 15.43 39.04
C SER A 822 -12.00 15.04 37.76
N ALA A 823 -11.26 14.81 36.67
CA ALA A 823 -11.79 14.31 35.41
C ALA A 823 -12.37 12.90 35.56
N LYS A 824 -11.73 12.02 36.34
CA LYS A 824 -12.25 10.69 36.68
C LYS A 824 -13.55 10.79 37.49
N HIS A 825 -13.62 11.69 38.47
CA HIS A 825 -14.86 11.93 39.23
C HIS A 825 -16.02 12.34 38.31
N ILE A 826 -15.75 13.24 37.36
CA ILE A 826 -16.74 13.70 36.38
C ILE A 826 -17.12 12.57 35.43
N PHE A 827 -16.14 11.82 34.91
CA PHE A 827 -16.37 10.67 34.04
C PHE A 827 -17.28 9.63 34.69
N ARG A 828 -16.97 9.24 35.93
CA ARG A 828 -17.78 8.28 36.71
C ARG A 828 -19.17 8.82 37.04
N LYS A 829 -19.32 10.14 37.21
CA LYS A 829 -20.60 10.75 37.63
C LYS A 829 -21.52 11.11 36.47
N PHE A 830 -20.96 11.56 35.35
CA PHE A 830 -21.69 12.18 34.24
C PHE A 830 -21.38 11.60 32.85
N GLY A 831 -20.37 10.75 32.72
CA GLY A 831 -19.97 10.12 31.45
C GLY A 831 -18.80 10.81 30.73
N ALA A 832 -18.55 10.39 29.50
CA ALA A 832 -17.48 10.93 28.66
C ALA A 832 -17.69 12.43 28.35
N PHE A 833 -16.59 13.12 28.08
CA PHE A 833 -16.57 14.55 27.74
C PHE A 833 -15.63 14.82 26.58
N SER A 834 -15.95 15.84 25.79
CA SER A 834 -15.22 16.25 24.58
C SER A 834 -14.16 17.32 24.86
N ASP A 835 -14.24 18.00 26.00
CA ASP A 835 -13.19 18.91 26.45
C ASP A 835 -13.17 19.07 27.98
N ILE A 836 -12.05 19.55 28.49
CA ILE A 836 -11.86 19.95 29.88
C ILE A 836 -10.92 21.15 29.97
N LYS A 837 -11.35 22.18 30.71
CA LYS A 837 -10.55 23.36 31.07
C LYS A 837 -10.34 23.43 32.56
N VAL A 838 -9.14 23.80 33.02
CA VAL A 838 -8.85 24.18 34.41
C VAL A 838 -7.87 25.34 34.51
N ARG A 839 -7.90 26.03 35.65
CA ARG A 839 -6.81 26.84 36.19
C ARG A 839 -6.29 26.21 37.48
N PHE A 840 -4.99 26.04 37.59
CA PHE A 840 -4.32 25.59 38.81
C PHE A 840 -4.22 26.78 39.77
N ALA A 841 -5.08 26.78 40.79
CA ALA A 841 -5.22 27.89 41.74
C ALA A 841 -4.46 27.67 43.06
N GLY A 842 -4.04 26.44 43.30
CA GLY A 842 -3.30 26.05 44.50
C GLY A 842 -2.62 24.70 44.29
N VAL A 843 -2.01 24.19 45.36
CA VAL A 843 -1.31 22.90 45.37
C VAL A 843 -2.04 21.90 46.27
N LEU A 844 -1.82 20.62 46.01
CA LEU A 844 -2.19 19.51 46.89
C LEU A 844 -0.91 18.76 47.27
N PHE A 845 -0.81 18.27 48.49
CA PHE A 845 0.28 17.39 48.91
C PHE A 845 -0.17 15.92 48.80
N PRO A 846 0.70 15.00 48.35
CA PRO A 846 0.37 13.57 48.33
C PRO A 846 -0.07 13.07 49.71
N GLY A 847 -1.21 12.38 49.79
CA GLY A 847 -1.85 11.94 51.04
C GLY A 847 -3.03 12.80 51.49
N GLU A 848 -3.17 14.02 50.97
CA GLU A 848 -4.32 14.90 51.24
C GLU A 848 -5.58 14.46 50.47
N THR A 849 -6.73 14.93 50.93
CA THR A 849 -8.03 14.61 50.36
C THR A 849 -8.49 15.70 49.39
N LEU A 850 -8.80 15.27 48.18
CA LEU A 850 -9.31 16.10 47.10
C LEU A 850 -10.85 16.05 47.11
N VAL A 851 -11.50 17.21 47.04
CA VAL A 851 -12.96 17.34 46.95
C VAL A 851 -13.33 18.03 45.65
N THR A 852 -14.03 17.33 44.74
CA THR A 852 -14.54 17.88 43.48
C THR A 852 -16.02 18.22 43.62
N GLU A 853 -16.34 19.51 43.64
CA GLU A 853 -17.70 20.04 43.60
C GLU A 853 -18.10 20.31 42.15
N MET A 854 -19.24 19.79 41.69
CA MET A 854 -19.67 19.79 40.29
C MET A 854 -21.08 20.34 40.13
N TRP A 855 -21.29 21.21 39.14
CA TRP A 855 -22.57 21.81 38.76
C TRP A 855 -22.85 21.53 37.28
N LYS A 856 -23.93 20.81 36.99
CA LYS A 856 -24.36 20.51 35.62
C LYS A 856 -25.29 21.60 35.11
N GLU A 857 -24.87 22.29 34.06
CA GLU A 857 -25.59 23.36 33.35
C GLU A 857 -25.77 22.93 31.89
N GLY A 858 -26.80 22.12 31.61
CA GLY A 858 -27.02 21.49 30.31
C GLY A 858 -25.96 20.41 30.01
N GLU A 859 -25.25 20.57 28.89
CA GLU A 859 -24.14 19.70 28.47
C GLU A 859 -22.81 20.06 29.14
N LYS A 860 -22.76 21.18 29.87
CA LYS A 860 -21.56 21.65 30.54
C LYS A 860 -21.57 21.27 32.02
N VAL A 861 -20.46 20.77 32.54
CA VAL A 861 -20.28 20.58 33.99
C VAL A 861 -19.19 21.52 34.46
N VAL A 862 -19.58 22.58 35.17
CA VAL A 862 -18.66 23.49 35.86
C VAL A 862 -18.21 22.81 37.15
N PHE A 863 -16.93 22.92 37.51
CA PHE A 863 -16.44 22.30 38.74
C PHE A 863 -15.38 23.14 39.47
N VAL A 864 -15.22 22.85 40.76
CA VAL A 864 -14.15 23.38 41.62
C VAL A 864 -13.56 22.23 42.39
N THR A 865 -12.25 22.22 42.53
CA THR A 865 -11.56 21.20 43.31
C THR A 865 -10.83 21.81 44.48
N LYS A 866 -11.01 21.25 45.68
CA LYS A 866 -10.45 21.76 46.94
C LYS A 866 -9.64 20.69 47.65
N CYS A 867 -8.67 21.13 48.46
CA CYS A 867 -8.07 20.32 49.50
C CYS A 867 -9.00 20.35 50.72
N LYS A 868 -9.44 19.17 51.19
CA LYS A 868 -10.37 19.07 52.32
C LYS A 868 -9.75 19.57 53.61
N GLU A 869 -8.50 19.18 53.88
CA GLU A 869 -7.78 19.46 55.12
C GLU A 869 -7.51 20.95 55.30
N ARG A 870 -7.20 21.65 54.21
CA ARG A 870 -6.84 23.07 54.23
C ARG A 870 -7.97 24.01 53.78
N GLY A 871 -9.05 23.48 53.21
CA GLY A 871 -10.15 24.26 52.64
C GLY A 871 -9.74 25.12 51.43
N THR A 872 -8.55 24.92 50.87
CA THR A 872 -8.00 25.72 49.78
C THR A 872 -8.43 25.19 48.42
N VAL A 873 -8.74 26.08 47.49
CA VAL A 873 -9.01 25.72 46.09
C VAL A 873 -7.72 25.32 45.39
N VAL A 874 -7.74 24.17 44.71
CA VAL A 874 -6.63 23.62 43.94
C VAL A 874 -6.89 23.79 42.44
N LEU A 875 -8.12 23.53 41.98
CA LEU A 875 -8.56 23.79 40.61
C LEU A 875 -9.74 24.77 40.62
N SER A 876 -9.62 25.84 39.84
CA SER A 876 -10.66 26.85 39.64
C SER A 876 -10.91 27.09 38.15
N SER A 877 -11.92 27.91 37.83
CA SER A 877 -12.26 28.28 36.46
C SER A 877 -12.39 27.06 35.55
N ALA A 878 -13.00 26.01 36.09
CA ALA A 878 -12.96 24.70 35.49
C ALA A 878 -14.32 24.24 34.98
N ALA A 879 -14.31 23.61 33.81
CA ALA A 879 -15.50 22.98 33.25
C ALA A 879 -15.11 21.86 32.28
N VAL A 880 -16.06 20.96 32.04
CA VAL A 880 -16.06 20.04 30.90
C VAL A 880 -17.30 20.25 30.05
N THR A 881 -17.22 19.88 28.77
CA THR A 881 -18.40 19.67 27.91
C THR A 881 -18.61 18.18 27.72
N LEU A 882 -19.77 17.66 28.10
CA LEU A 882 -20.10 16.24 27.98
C LEU A 882 -20.18 15.83 26.49
N ALA A 883 -19.74 14.62 26.18
CA ALA A 883 -19.84 14.04 24.84
C ALA A 883 -21.28 13.54 24.61
N GLN A 884 -21.82 13.78 23.41
CA GLN A 884 -23.14 13.32 23.00
C GLN A 884 -23.13 11.86 22.56
#